data_AF-A0A6L4ZR13-F1
#
_entry.id   AF-A0A6L4ZR13-F1
#
_cell.length_a   1.000
_cell.length_b   1.000
_cell.length_c   1.000
_cell.angle_alpha   90.00
_cell.angle_beta   90.00
_cell.angle_gamma   90.00
#
_symmetry.space_group_name_H-M   'P 1'
#
loop_
_entity.id
_entity.type
_entity.pdbx_description
1 polymer ?
#
loop_
_entity_poly.entity_id
_entity_poly.type
_entity_poly.pdbx_seq_one_letter_code
_entity_poly.pdbx_strand_id
1 'polypeptide(L)'
;NQLRFSYGRTSLNFAEVAGNPLVFQSRIRKKDRTGDGLPDGSTGPIGRILFAPFSPIGIDPAIFPQGRVNNTYQIADTAIFDLGRHTIKFGLDIRRVQLNSFLDRNYRTQISFTSGFIEGLGSQATFGTGIDFAALGLPSSIFQALAVKPNSSLALRFTELNFFIHDQFRLHPRVNLSLGLRYERNTVPTDATGDLERSLTLKDLDSLTFDQTVFSDRFFDAVAAQRNFLAGREKIYNPDNNNFAPRVSIAWDIRGNGRTALRAGYGVFYDPILGLVVNQSRNAFPNFIPINFGSAILFPEILSANPAFLRLSTQSVSQPIIVPGSLNTLNFPTAQFVSSIGRLISVGGFFVGAGFGAGVTLPEKNLRSPYTQQFSLSLEHAFLNRYTISLAYVGTLGKKLIRTRTPNGGQFTTVGVRTIPGTFPSVLALLNRPNLSLDTVTSFESSANSSYHSLQIAINKTFSKNLFFQTSYTYSHTIDEISDIFDTAGSFNAAQDERVLETGLRAERASANFDLRHQFTTAFQYELFTGLGNNKLASLLKEVNLSGILTLQTGQPFTVNSSIDVNFDGNLSDRLDHLDNLIISEQGRVRLSLAPNTSSFSLLALAGNNGSVGRNTFRSSGVASLDLALSRQIQLTQKQAISLRIEAFNVFNRTHFGVPVRVLESPGFGSSVNTALSARTLQFALTYSFGKAN
;
A
#
# COMPACT_ATOMS: atom_id res chain seq x y z
N ASN A 1 -10.10 -21.10 -33.70
CA ASN A 1 -10.46 -19.69 -33.45
C ASN A 1 -11.80 -19.66 -32.75
N GLN A 2 -11.91 -18.96 -31.62
CA GLN A 2 -13.13 -18.91 -30.82
C GLN A 2 -13.30 -17.47 -30.32
N LEU A 3 -14.26 -16.75 -30.88
CA LEU A 3 -14.69 -15.48 -30.32
C LEU A 3 -15.33 -15.75 -28.96
N ARG A 4 -14.83 -15.08 -27.92
CA ARG A 4 -15.35 -15.19 -26.55
C ARG A 4 -15.97 -13.87 -26.15
N PHE A 5 -17.21 -13.97 -25.68
CA PHE A 5 -17.88 -12.91 -24.94
C PHE A 5 -17.99 -13.34 -23.49
N SER A 6 -17.66 -12.44 -22.56
CA SER A 6 -17.89 -12.68 -21.15
C SER A 6 -18.46 -11.45 -20.47
N TYR A 7 -19.28 -11.70 -19.44
CA TYR A 7 -19.78 -10.72 -18.51
C TYR A 7 -19.42 -11.15 -17.10
N GLY A 8 -18.73 -10.28 -16.38
CA GLY A 8 -18.42 -10.46 -14.97
C GLY A 8 -19.06 -9.35 -14.15
N ARG A 9 -19.71 -9.71 -13.04
CA ARG A 9 -20.14 -8.75 -12.01
C ARG A 9 -19.53 -9.14 -10.68
N THR A 10 -18.83 -8.20 -10.06
CA THR A 10 -18.36 -8.34 -8.68
C THR A 10 -18.93 -7.22 -7.83
N SER A 11 -19.32 -7.56 -6.60
CA SER A 11 -19.90 -6.62 -5.63
C SER A 11 -19.18 -6.77 -4.31
N LEU A 12 -18.81 -5.65 -3.70
CA LEU A 12 -18.20 -5.57 -2.38
C LEU A 12 -18.94 -4.50 -1.60
N ASN A 13 -19.54 -4.85 -0.47
CA ASN A 13 -20.27 -3.91 0.38
C ASN A 13 -19.91 -4.16 1.84
N PHE A 14 -19.60 -3.09 2.56
CA PHE A 14 -19.42 -3.11 4.01
C PHE A 14 -20.40 -2.11 4.62
N ALA A 15 -21.38 -2.63 5.38
CA ALA A 15 -22.39 -1.83 6.04
C ALA A 15 -22.33 -2.04 7.56
N GLU A 16 -22.71 -1.00 8.30
CA GLU A 16 -22.84 -1.04 9.76
C GLU A 16 -23.93 -2.05 10.16
N VAL A 17 -23.75 -2.72 11.30
CA VAL A 17 -24.83 -3.44 11.96
C VAL A 17 -25.66 -2.42 12.74
N ALA A 18 -26.94 -2.28 12.40
CA ALA A 18 -27.84 -1.34 13.06
C ALA A 18 -27.76 -1.44 14.60
N GLY A 19 -27.51 -0.30 15.26
CA GLY A 19 -27.37 -0.22 16.73
C GLY A 19 -25.98 -0.56 17.28
N ASN A 20 -25.01 -0.91 16.44
CA ASN A 20 -23.62 -1.14 16.85
C ASN A 20 -22.64 -0.33 15.99
N PRO A 21 -22.27 0.89 16.42
CA PRO A 21 -21.41 1.78 15.63
C PRO A 21 -20.02 1.21 15.37
N LEU A 22 -19.60 0.17 16.10
CA LEU A 22 -18.27 -0.41 16.03
C LEU A 22 -18.26 -1.79 15.35
N VAL A 23 -19.36 -2.23 14.73
CA VAL A 23 -19.42 -3.55 14.06
C VAL A 23 -20.00 -3.44 12.65
N PHE A 24 -19.31 -4.03 11.69
CA PHE A 24 -19.71 -4.07 10.29
C PHE A 24 -19.96 -5.51 9.83
N GLN A 25 -20.90 -5.68 8.88
CA GLN A 25 -21.21 -6.96 8.26
C GLN A 25 -21.01 -6.90 6.73
N SER A 26 -20.53 -8.00 6.16
CA SER A 26 -20.34 -8.16 4.71
C SER A 26 -21.62 -8.53 3.96
N ARG A 27 -22.71 -8.88 4.66
CA ARG A 27 -24.02 -9.20 4.09
C ARG A 27 -25.12 -8.33 4.68
N ILE A 28 -25.70 -7.45 3.85
CA ILE A 28 -26.85 -6.62 4.23
C ILE A 28 -28.11 -7.48 4.15
N ARG A 29 -28.77 -7.73 5.30
CA ARG A 29 -30.13 -8.29 5.34
C ARG A 29 -31.15 -7.17 5.11
N LYS A 30 -31.63 -7.08 3.86
CA LYS A 30 -32.93 -6.53 3.41
C LYS A 30 -33.35 -5.08 3.76
N LYS A 31 -32.61 -4.29 4.54
CA LYS A 31 -32.92 -2.87 4.72
C LYS A 31 -31.84 -1.98 4.09
N ASP A 32 -32.36 -1.01 3.33
CA ASP A 32 -31.70 0.15 2.77
C ASP A 32 -30.64 -0.14 1.70
N ARG A 33 -31.13 -0.44 0.49
CA ARG A 33 -30.32 -0.41 -0.73
C ARG A 33 -30.78 0.69 -1.66
N THR A 34 -29.85 1.44 -2.25
CA THR A 34 -30.08 2.28 -3.42
C THR A 34 -30.51 1.41 -4.62
N GLY A 35 -31.13 2.01 -5.64
CA GLY A 35 -31.65 1.28 -6.81
C GLY A 35 -30.62 0.47 -7.61
N ASP A 36 -29.32 0.67 -7.37
CA ASP A 36 -28.20 -0.05 -7.95
C ASP A 36 -27.58 -1.13 -7.03
N GLY A 37 -28.12 -1.31 -5.82
CA GLY A 37 -27.79 -2.42 -4.90
C GLY A 37 -26.73 -2.11 -3.84
N LEU A 38 -26.33 -0.83 -3.68
CA LEU A 38 -25.43 -0.36 -2.62
C LEU A 38 -26.23 -0.02 -1.35
N PRO A 39 -25.67 -0.13 -0.12
CA PRO A 39 -26.33 0.33 1.12
C PRO A 39 -26.61 1.85 1.15
N ASP A 40 -27.50 2.29 2.03
CA ASP A 40 -27.60 3.71 2.40
C ASP A 40 -26.41 4.13 3.29
N GLY A 41 -25.87 5.33 3.07
CA GLY A 41 -24.66 5.83 3.76
C GLY A 41 -24.92 6.36 5.18
N SER A 42 -26.06 6.06 5.80
CA SER A 42 -26.42 6.60 7.12
C SER A 42 -25.62 5.92 8.23
N THR A 43 -24.65 6.62 8.82
CA THR A 43 -23.75 6.06 9.86
C THR A 43 -23.78 6.84 11.17
N GLY A 44 -23.49 6.15 12.29
CA GLY A 44 -23.45 6.74 13.64
C GLY A 44 -22.34 7.78 13.90
N PRO A 45 -22.35 8.46 15.07
CA PRO A 45 -21.67 9.74 15.28
C PRO A 45 -20.13 9.69 15.42
N ILE A 46 -19.53 8.57 15.82
CA ILE A 46 -18.08 8.42 16.01
C ILE A 46 -17.60 7.21 15.24
N GLY A 47 -16.57 7.35 14.40
CA GLY A 47 -15.99 6.26 13.61
C GLY A 47 -14.89 5.50 14.35
N ARG A 48 -13.84 6.23 14.77
CA ARG A 48 -12.61 5.65 15.36
C ARG A 48 -12.00 6.55 16.43
N ILE A 49 -11.43 5.94 17.46
CA ILE A 49 -10.54 6.58 18.43
C ILE A 49 -9.17 5.92 18.35
N LEU A 50 -8.11 6.70 18.15
CA LEU A 50 -6.73 6.22 18.03
C LEU A 50 -5.90 6.68 19.24
N PHE A 51 -5.28 5.74 19.95
CA PHE A 51 -4.38 5.99 21.07
C PHE A 51 -2.99 5.54 20.68
N ALA A 52 -2.11 6.44 20.23
CA ALA A 52 -0.76 6.02 19.87
C ALA A 52 0.01 5.50 21.10
N PRO A 53 0.74 4.37 21.03
CA PRO A 53 0.96 3.49 19.86
C PRO A 53 0.02 2.25 19.81
N PHE A 54 -1.05 2.21 20.59
CA PHE A 54 -1.99 1.09 20.67
C PHE A 54 -2.89 0.96 19.43
N SER A 55 -3.46 -0.23 19.28
CA SER A 55 -4.50 -0.49 18.28
C SER A 55 -5.69 0.45 18.47
N PRO A 56 -6.27 0.99 17.39
CA PRO A 56 -7.42 1.88 17.48
C PRO A 56 -8.68 1.15 17.96
N ILE A 57 -9.61 1.91 18.55
CA ILE A 57 -10.96 1.46 18.90
C ILE A 57 -11.93 1.98 17.85
N GLY A 58 -12.75 1.08 17.28
CA GLY A 58 -13.72 1.40 16.24
C GLY A 58 -13.23 1.11 14.82
N ILE A 59 -13.94 1.64 13.82
CA ILE A 59 -13.67 1.37 12.41
C ILE A 59 -13.05 2.59 11.76
N ASP A 60 -12.02 2.36 10.94
CA ASP A 60 -11.38 3.39 10.14
C ASP A 60 -12.40 4.16 9.26
N PRO A 61 -12.75 5.40 9.61
CA PRO A 61 -13.76 6.16 8.88
C PRO A 61 -13.22 6.69 7.54
N ALA A 62 -11.91 6.59 7.27
CA ALA A 62 -11.36 6.95 5.97
C ALA A 62 -11.61 5.88 4.89
N ILE A 63 -11.96 4.66 5.32
CA ILE A 63 -12.12 3.46 4.48
C ILE A 63 -13.54 2.91 4.55
N PHE A 64 -14.27 3.15 5.63
CA PHE A 64 -15.61 2.61 5.83
C PHE A 64 -16.61 3.69 6.29
N PRO A 65 -17.88 3.60 5.87
CA PRO A 65 -18.45 2.58 4.99
C PRO A 65 -17.99 2.75 3.54
N GLN A 66 -18.00 1.65 2.79
CA GLN A 66 -17.75 1.67 1.36
C GLN A 66 -18.55 0.58 0.66
N GLY A 67 -18.84 0.83 -0.61
CA GLY A 67 -19.46 -0.16 -1.48
C GLY A 67 -19.04 0.04 -2.92
N ARG A 68 -18.97 -1.06 -3.66
CA ARG A 68 -18.54 -1.07 -5.05
C ARG A 68 -19.16 -2.21 -5.81
N VAL A 69 -19.67 -1.89 -6.99
CA VAL A 69 -20.13 -2.82 -8.00
C VAL A 69 -19.28 -2.60 -9.25
N ASN A 70 -18.63 -3.66 -9.71
CA ASN A 70 -17.86 -3.67 -10.95
C ASN A 70 -18.54 -4.59 -11.98
N ASN A 71 -18.92 -4.04 -13.13
CA ASN A 71 -19.36 -4.80 -14.29
C ASN A 71 -18.25 -4.76 -15.35
N THR A 72 -17.82 -5.92 -15.84
CA THR A 72 -16.84 -6.04 -16.92
C THR A 72 -17.48 -6.80 -18.08
N TYR A 73 -17.52 -6.15 -19.23
CA TYR A 73 -17.93 -6.75 -20.50
C TYR A 73 -16.68 -6.95 -21.34
N GLN A 74 -16.41 -8.17 -21.77
CA GLN A 74 -15.18 -8.50 -22.49
C GLN A 74 -15.51 -9.19 -23.81
N ILE A 75 -14.82 -8.74 -24.86
CA ILE A 75 -14.73 -9.42 -26.15
C ILE A 75 -13.26 -9.76 -26.37
N ALA A 76 -12.97 -11.04 -26.53
CA ALA A 76 -11.61 -11.51 -26.80
C ALA A 76 -11.62 -12.60 -27.87
N ASP A 77 -10.62 -12.57 -28.75
CA ASP A 77 -10.37 -13.64 -29.71
C ASP A 77 -8.87 -13.82 -29.90
N THR A 78 -8.49 -15.01 -30.33
CA THR A 78 -7.13 -15.37 -30.63
C THR A 78 -7.11 -16.36 -31.77
N ALA A 79 -6.30 -16.07 -32.78
CA ALA A 79 -6.05 -16.94 -33.91
C ALA A 79 -4.59 -17.41 -33.90
N ILE A 80 -4.38 -18.64 -34.36
CA ILE A 80 -3.08 -19.28 -34.50
C ILE A 80 -2.97 -19.83 -35.92
N PHE A 81 -1.84 -19.56 -36.57
CA PHE A 81 -1.52 -20.02 -37.91
C PHE A 81 -0.14 -20.68 -37.89
N ASP A 82 -0.10 -21.96 -38.26
CA ASP A 82 1.14 -22.71 -38.45
C ASP A 82 1.54 -22.65 -39.94
N LEU A 83 2.59 -21.88 -40.23
CA LEU A 83 3.12 -21.63 -41.56
C LEU A 83 4.56 -22.16 -41.64
N GLY A 84 4.69 -23.47 -41.84
CA GLY A 84 5.98 -24.15 -41.98
C GLY A 84 6.86 -24.03 -40.74
N ARG A 85 7.82 -23.10 -40.77
CA ARG A 85 8.73 -22.82 -39.64
C ARG A 85 8.19 -21.79 -38.66
N HIS A 86 7.11 -21.09 -39.00
CA HIS A 86 6.49 -20.04 -38.19
C HIS A 86 5.19 -20.55 -37.57
N THR A 87 4.98 -20.24 -36.30
CA THR A 87 3.68 -20.35 -35.63
C THR A 87 3.30 -18.96 -35.17
N ILE A 88 2.43 -18.31 -35.96
CA ILE A 88 1.98 -16.94 -35.71
C ILE A 88 0.70 -16.99 -34.89
N LYS A 89 0.70 -16.31 -33.76
CA LYS A 89 -0.43 -16.12 -32.87
C LYS A 89 -0.73 -14.63 -32.73
N PHE A 90 -1.96 -14.22 -33.01
CA PHE A 90 -2.40 -12.86 -32.79
C PHE A 90 -3.80 -12.84 -32.19
N GLY A 91 -4.15 -11.70 -31.60
CA GLY A 91 -5.46 -11.57 -30.98
C GLY A 91 -5.71 -10.19 -30.42
N LEU A 92 -6.93 -10.04 -29.91
CA LEU A 92 -7.40 -8.83 -29.27
C LEU A 92 -8.14 -9.17 -27.98
N ASP A 93 -8.12 -8.25 -27.02
CA ASP A 93 -8.90 -8.30 -25.79
C ASP A 93 -9.38 -6.87 -25.48
N ILE A 94 -10.68 -6.67 -25.68
CA ILE A 94 -11.36 -5.40 -25.44
C ILE A 94 -12.27 -5.58 -24.22
N ARG A 95 -12.09 -4.73 -23.21
CA ARG A 95 -12.89 -4.76 -21.99
C ARG A 95 -13.53 -3.41 -21.73
N ARG A 96 -14.85 -3.39 -21.56
CA ARG A 96 -15.60 -2.23 -21.07
C ARG A 96 -15.89 -2.43 -19.60
N VAL A 97 -15.41 -1.51 -18.77
CA VAL A 97 -15.56 -1.57 -17.32
C VAL A 97 -16.51 -0.47 -16.84
N GLN A 98 -17.48 -0.85 -16.01
CA GLN A 98 -18.36 0.05 -15.28
C GLN A 98 -18.17 -0.16 -13.78
N LEU A 99 -17.62 0.85 -13.12
CA LEU A 99 -17.30 0.80 -11.70
C LEU A 99 -18.16 1.82 -10.95
N ASN A 100 -19.22 1.36 -10.30
CA ASN A 100 -20.07 2.20 -9.45
C ASN A 100 -19.65 1.99 -7.99
N SER A 101 -19.40 3.07 -7.26
CA SER A 101 -18.88 2.97 -5.90
C SER A 101 -19.15 4.20 -5.05
N PHE A 102 -19.31 4.02 -3.75
CA PHE A 102 -19.32 5.09 -2.76
C PHE A 102 -18.26 4.81 -1.70
N LEU A 103 -17.76 5.87 -1.08
CA LEU A 103 -16.80 5.83 0.03
C LEU A 103 -17.03 7.08 0.88
N ASP A 104 -17.78 6.92 1.97
CA ASP A 104 -18.15 8.04 2.86
C ASP A 104 -17.00 8.39 3.80
N ARG A 105 -15.89 8.82 3.20
CA ARG A 105 -14.63 9.11 3.86
C ARG A 105 -14.84 10.19 4.93
N ASN A 106 -14.59 9.81 6.16
CA ASN A 106 -14.65 10.68 7.35
C ASN A 106 -16.02 11.32 7.58
N TYR A 107 -17.10 10.77 7.02
CA TYR A 107 -18.46 11.17 7.39
C TYR A 107 -18.72 10.85 8.88
N ARG A 108 -17.93 9.96 9.46
CA ARG A 108 -17.83 9.73 10.91
C ARG A 108 -16.53 10.32 11.42
N THR A 109 -16.59 10.87 12.63
CA THR A 109 -15.43 11.51 13.25
C THR A 109 -14.38 10.48 13.66
N GLN A 110 -13.11 10.77 13.35
CA GLN A 110 -11.95 10.13 13.95
C GLN A 110 -11.35 11.06 15.01
N ILE A 111 -11.06 10.52 16.18
CA ILE A 111 -10.38 11.22 17.27
C ILE A 111 -9.03 10.56 17.48
N SER A 112 -7.94 11.33 17.50
CA SER A 112 -6.60 10.79 17.70
C SER A 112 -5.91 11.40 18.90
N PHE A 113 -5.20 10.57 19.65
CA PHE A 113 -4.28 10.94 20.72
C PHE A 113 -2.89 10.43 20.31
N THR A 114 -2.13 11.28 19.63
CA THR A 114 -0.74 10.99 19.25
C THR A 114 0.22 11.51 20.30
N SER A 115 1.44 10.97 20.32
CA SER A 115 2.51 11.53 21.13
C SER A 115 2.87 12.94 20.65
N GLY A 116 3.41 13.75 21.54
CA GLY A 116 3.71 15.15 21.32
C GLY A 116 4.33 15.78 22.55
N PHE A 117 4.72 17.05 22.47
CA PHE A 117 5.28 17.74 23.63
C PHE A 117 4.18 18.22 24.59
N ILE A 118 4.49 18.28 25.87
CA ILE A 118 3.63 18.87 26.90
C ILE A 118 4.44 20.01 27.51
N GLU A 119 3.95 21.23 27.35
CA GLU A 119 4.54 22.42 27.97
C GLU A 119 3.70 22.80 29.19
N GLY A 120 4.25 22.60 30.38
CA GLY A 120 3.65 23.10 31.63
C GLY A 120 3.91 24.60 31.77
N LEU A 121 3.06 25.33 32.50
CA LEU A 121 3.32 26.73 32.85
C LEU A 121 4.58 26.81 33.75
N GLY A 122 5.72 27.23 33.20
CA GLY A 122 6.99 27.42 33.94
C GLY A 122 7.94 26.22 34.04
N SER A 123 7.65 25.05 33.46
CA SER A 123 8.55 23.86 33.36
C SER A 123 9.11 23.58 31.95
N GLN A 124 10.26 22.88 31.84
CA GLN A 124 10.77 22.38 30.55
C GLN A 124 9.76 21.47 29.84
N ALA A 125 9.68 21.57 28.51
CA ALA A 125 8.81 20.72 27.70
C ALA A 125 9.19 19.24 27.86
N THR A 126 8.21 18.40 28.17
CA THR A 126 8.36 16.95 28.27
C THR A 126 7.63 16.28 27.10
N PHE A 127 8.18 15.17 26.60
CA PHE A 127 7.47 14.39 25.58
C PHE A 127 6.38 13.54 26.24
N GLY A 128 5.13 13.83 25.90
CA GLY A 128 3.96 13.04 26.26
C GLY A 128 3.67 11.98 25.20
N THR A 129 3.30 10.80 25.66
CA THR A 129 2.78 9.71 24.82
C THR A 129 1.30 9.94 24.51
N GLY A 130 0.76 9.24 23.51
CA GLY A 130 -0.68 9.28 23.21
C GLY A 130 -1.58 8.92 24.41
N ILE A 131 -1.10 8.10 25.35
CA ILE A 131 -1.85 7.81 26.59
C ILE A 131 -1.86 9.00 27.56
N ASP A 132 -0.80 9.81 27.59
CA ASP A 132 -0.75 11.02 28.42
C ASP A 132 -1.77 12.05 27.91
N PHE A 133 -1.82 12.28 26.60
CA PHE A 133 -2.83 13.14 25.98
C PHE A 133 -4.26 12.60 26.19
N ALA A 134 -4.45 11.29 26.10
CA ALA A 134 -5.73 10.67 26.38
C ALA A 134 -6.17 10.82 27.83
N ALA A 135 -5.26 10.62 28.79
CA ALA A 135 -5.53 10.78 30.22
C ALA A 135 -5.91 12.23 30.57
N LEU A 136 -5.35 13.19 29.85
CA LEU A 136 -5.70 14.60 29.97
C LEU A 136 -7.03 14.94 29.26
N GLY A 137 -7.59 14.03 28.46
CA GLY A 137 -8.82 14.25 27.70
C GLY A 137 -8.62 15.13 26.47
N LEU A 138 -7.42 15.14 25.90
CA LEU A 138 -6.97 16.10 24.90
C LEU A 138 -6.63 15.45 23.57
N PRO A 139 -7.56 15.44 22.61
CA PRO A 139 -7.23 14.91 21.30
C PRO A 139 -6.20 15.80 20.60
N SER A 140 -5.15 15.16 20.10
CA SER A 140 -4.18 15.76 19.19
C SER A 140 -4.81 16.17 17.85
N SER A 141 -5.84 15.44 17.40
CA SER A 141 -6.58 15.75 16.19
C SER A 141 -7.99 15.17 16.18
N ILE A 142 -8.89 15.85 15.49
CA ILE A 142 -10.24 15.39 15.16
C ILE A 142 -10.45 15.50 13.66
N PHE A 143 -10.65 14.37 12.97
CA PHE A 143 -10.79 14.32 11.51
C PHE A 143 -12.22 13.94 11.11
N GLN A 144 -12.88 14.79 10.32
CA GLN A 144 -14.26 14.60 9.84
C GLN A 144 -14.49 15.30 8.50
N ALA A 145 -15.45 14.85 7.70
CA ALA A 145 -15.84 15.49 6.45
C ALA A 145 -17.04 16.43 6.64
N LEU A 146 -17.00 17.61 6.05
CA LEU A 146 -18.17 18.50 5.92
C LEU A 146 -18.78 18.32 4.53
N ALA A 147 -20.10 18.28 4.43
CA ALA A 147 -20.80 18.08 3.16
C ALA A 147 -21.82 19.18 2.87
N VAL A 148 -21.91 19.61 1.60
CA VAL A 148 -23.05 20.41 1.12
C VAL A 148 -24.23 19.47 0.84
N LYS A 149 -23.93 18.34 0.20
CA LYS A 149 -24.87 17.24 -0.04
C LYS A 149 -24.11 15.92 0.19
N PRO A 150 -24.48 15.10 1.18
CA PRO A 150 -23.77 13.87 1.49
C PRO A 150 -23.94 12.87 0.35
N ASN A 151 -22.99 12.86 -0.59
CA ASN A 151 -22.93 11.92 -1.70
C ASN A 151 -21.47 11.71 -2.11
N SER A 152 -20.92 10.58 -1.70
CA SER A 152 -19.58 10.15 -2.09
C SER A 152 -19.56 9.26 -3.33
N SER A 153 -20.70 9.05 -4.01
CA SER A 153 -20.80 8.10 -5.13
C SER A 153 -19.99 8.54 -6.36
N LEU A 154 -19.41 7.57 -7.06
CA LEU A 154 -18.64 7.76 -8.28
C LEU A 154 -18.93 6.58 -9.23
N ALA A 155 -19.29 6.89 -10.48
CA ALA A 155 -19.72 5.93 -11.47
C ALA A 155 -18.74 5.90 -12.65
N LEU A 156 -17.54 5.39 -12.41
CA LEU A 156 -16.45 5.39 -13.39
C LEU A 156 -16.71 4.48 -14.59
N ARG A 157 -16.27 4.94 -15.76
CA ARG A 157 -16.40 4.30 -17.06
C ARG A 157 -15.07 4.38 -17.80
N PHE A 158 -14.51 3.22 -18.15
CA PHE A 158 -13.29 3.12 -18.96
C PHE A 158 -13.28 1.86 -19.82
N THR A 159 -12.39 1.84 -20.80
CA THR A 159 -12.21 0.75 -21.76
C THR A 159 -10.73 0.39 -21.84
N GLU A 160 -10.45 -0.90 -21.79
CA GLU A 160 -9.12 -1.48 -21.99
C GLU A 160 -9.08 -2.07 -23.40
N LEU A 161 -8.11 -1.63 -24.21
CA LEU A 161 -7.89 -2.10 -25.56
C LEU A 161 -6.54 -2.79 -25.63
N ASN A 162 -6.52 -4.07 -25.97
CA ASN A 162 -5.30 -4.83 -26.05
C ASN A 162 -5.22 -5.56 -27.38
N PHE A 163 -4.11 -5.40 -28.09
CA PHE A 163 -3.82 -6.09 -29.35
C PHE A 163 -2.45 -6.73 -29.26
N PHE A 164 -2.30 -7.93 -29.79
CA PHE A 164 -0.99 -8.58 -29.81
C PHE A 164 -0.79 -9.41 -31.07
N ILE A 165 0.47 -9.52 -31.46
CA ILE A 165 0.98 -10.45 -32.44
C ILE A 165 2.25 -11.10 -31.90
N HIS A 166 2.42 -12.37 -32.18
CA HIS A 166 3.52 -13.18 -31.69
C HIS A 166 3.88 -14.23 -32.73
N ASP A 167 5.15 -14.37 -33.07
CA ASP A 167 5.67 -15.37 -33.99
C ASP A 167 6.66 -16.27 -33.25
N GLN A 168 6.41 -17.58 -33.27
CA GLN A 168 7.38 -18.59 -32.90
C GLN A 168 8.03 -19.13 -34.16
N PHE A 169 9.28 -18.73 -34.36
CA PHE A 169 10.06 -19.08 -35.52
C PHE A 169 11.10 -20.15 -35.19
N ARG A 170 10.94 -21.34 -35.79
CA ARG A 170 11.95 -22.41 -35.77
C ARG A 170 13.07 -22.08 -36.75
N LEU A 171 13.98 -21.20 -36.33
CA LEU A 171 15.12 -20.74 -37.14
C LEU A 171 16.02 -21.91 -37.59
N HIS A 172 16.27 -22.86 -36.67
CA HIS A 172 17.07 -24.07 -36.89
C HIS A 172 16.45 -25.23 -36.09
N PRO A 173 16.66 -26.52 -36.42
CA PRO A 173 16.16 -27.65 -35.61
C PRO A 173 16.55 -27.65 -34.13
N ARG A 174 17.51 -26.79 -33.76
CA ARG A 174 18.00 -26.61 -32.38
C ARG A 174 17.74 -25.22 -31.82
N VAL A 175 17.25 -24.27 -32.63
CA VAL A 175 17.10 -22.86 -32.24
C VAL A 175 15.68 -22.40 -32.56
N ASN A 176 14.95 -22.02 -31.51
CA ASN A 176 13.63 -21.41 -31.61
C ASN A 176 13.74 -19.94 -31.19
N LEU A 177 13.22 -19.05 -32.03
CA LEU A 177 13.10 -17.63 -31.75
C LEU A 177 11.62 -17.31 -31.51
N SER A 178 11.34 -16.46 -30.53
CA SER A 178 10.00 -15.96 -30.22
C SER A 178 10.03 -14.45 -30.34
N LEU A 179 9.20 -13.89 -31.21
CA LEU A 179 9.07 -12.45 -31.41
C LEU A 179 7.64 -12.04 -31.09
N GLY A 180 7.45 -10.99 -30.30
CA GLY A 180 6.12 -10.54 -29.90
C GLY A 180 6.04 -9.03 -29.82
N LEU A 181 4.89 -8.49 -30.18
CA LEU A 181 4.53 -7.10 -29.95
C LEU A 181 3.11 -7.05 -29.42
N ARG A 182 2.92 -6.28 -28.35
CA ARG A 182 1.60 -5.99 -27.80
C ARG A 182 1.41 -4.48 -27.71
N TYR A 183 0.21 -4.01 -28.03
CA TYR A 183 -0.23 -2.65 -27.79
C TYR A 183 -1.34 -2.67 -26.76
N GLU A 184 -1.19 -1.88 -25.71
CA GLU A 184 -2.18 -1.76 -24.64
C GLU A 184 -2.64 -0.31 -24.54
N ARG A 185 -3.94 -0.07 -24.39
CA ARG A 185 -4.48 1.28 -24.19
C ARG A 185 -5.63 1.22 -23.22
N ASN A 186 -5.41 1.77 -22.03
CA ASN A 186 -6.43 1.94 -21.01
C ASN A 186 -6.92 3.40 -21.09
N THR A 187 -8.19 3.59 -21.44
CA THR A 187 -8.75 4.94 -21.52
C THR A 187 -8.85 5.55 -20.12
N VAL A 188 -8.62 6.86 -20.03
CA VAL A 188 -8.84 7.62 -18.80
C VAL A 188 -10.29 7.41 -18.31
N PRO A 189 -10.50 7.05 -17.04
CA PRO A 189 -11.84 6.93 -16.46
C PRO A 189 -12.61 8.24 -16.55
N THR A 190 -13.89 8.12 -16.91
CA THR A 190 -14.88 9.21 -16.92
C THR A 190 -16.00 8.86 -15.97
N ASP A 191 -16.65 9.86 -15.38
CA ASP A 191 -17.78 9.63 -14.49
C ASP A 191 -19.10 9.67 -15.26
N ALA A 192 -19.99 8.72 -15.01
CA ALA A 192 -21.26 8.60 -15.72
C ALA A 192 -22.24 9.75 -15.40
N THR A 193 -22.08 10.42 -14.25
CA THR A 193 -22.88 11.60 -13.88
C THR A 193 -22.25 12.92 -14.36
N GLY A 194 -20.98 12.89 -14.76
CA GLY A 194 -20.20 14.08 -15.11
C GLY A 194 -19.76 14.92 -13.90
N ASP A 195 -19.96 14.45 -12.67
CA ASP A 195 -19.63 15.21 -11.46
C ASP A 195 -18.12 15.40 -11.33
N LEU A 196 -17.33 14.34 -11.58
CA LEU A 196 -15.86 14.41 -11.60
C LEU A 196 -15.35 15.51 -12.55
N GLU A 197 -15.80 15.50 -13.80
CA GLU A 197 -15.35 16.45 -14.82
C GLU A 197 -15.76 17.89 -14.51
N ARG A 198 -16.97 18.10 -13.97
CA ARG A 198 -17.40 19.43 -13.50
C ARG A 198 -16.57 19.93 -12.33
N SER A 199 -16.25 19.05 -11.39
CA SER A 199 -15.39 19.35 -10.22
C SER A 199 -13.99 19.81 -10.64
N LEU A 200 -13.41 19.14 -11.64
CA LEU A 200 -12.08 19.47 -12.14
C LEU A 200 -12.04 20.79 -12.91
N THR A 201 -13.13 21.15 -13.58
CA THR A 201 -13.22 22.39 -14.36
C THR A 201 -13.71 23.59 -13.55
N LEU A 202 -14.30 23.35 -12.37
CA LEU A 202 -14.89 24.35 -11.48
C LEU A 202 -15.95 25.27 -12.14
N LYS A 203 -16.49 24.89 -13.31
CA LYS A 203 -17.42 25.71 -14.09
C LYS A 203 -18.70 26.06 -13.34
N ASP A 204 -19.16 25.16 -12.46
CA ASP A 204 -20.37 25.39 -11.68
C ASP A 204 -20.24 26.60 -10.72
N LEU A 205 -19.02 26.94 -10.29
CA LEU A 205 -18.77 28.12 -9.45
C LEU A 205 -18.98 29.45 -10.19
N ASP A 206 -18.80 29.49 -11.52
CA ASP A 206 -18.99 30.72 -12.31
C ASP A 206 -20.47 31.15 -12.36
N SER A 207 -21.39 30.22 -12.10
CA SER A 207 -22.84 30.45 -12.12
C SER A 207 -23.42 30.95 -10.79
N LEU A 208 -22.61 30.97 -9.72
CA LEU A 208 -23.07 31.28 -8.38
C LEU A 208 -22.75 32.73 -7.99
N THR A 209 -23.76 33.46 -7.52
CA THR A 209 -23.61 34.78 -6.90
C THR A 209 -23.66 34.66 -5.38
N PHE A 210 -22.68 35.25 -4.70
CA PHE A 210 -22.55 35.22 -3.25
C PHE A 210 -22.45 36.63 -2.66
N ASP A 211 -22.97 36.81 -1.44
CA ASP A 211 -22.84 38.06 -0.70
C ASP A 211 -21.41 38.26 -0.18
N GLN A 212 -20.82 39.43 -0.40
CA GLN A 212 -19.45 39.74 -0.03
C GLN A 212 -19.41 40.44 1.33
N THR A 213 -18.70 39.87 2.30
CA THR A 213 -18.56 40.38 3.67
C THR A 213 -17.12 40.16 4.18
N VAL A 214 -16.86 40.45 5.47
CA VAL A 214 -15.53 40.54 6.14
C VAL A 214 -14.60 39.31 5.97
N PHE A 215 -15.10 38.15 5.53
CA PHE A 215 -14.28 36.94 5.31
C PHE A 215 -14.30 36.41 3.86
N SER A 216 -14.99 37.08 2.95
CA SER A 216 -15.17 36.59 1.58
C SER A 216 -13.86 36.51 0.79
N ASP A 217 -12.90 37.40 1.04
CA ASP A 217 -11.60 37.42 0.35
C ASP A 217 -10.84 36.10 0.53
N ARG A 218 -10.85 35.53 1.74
CA ARG A 218 -10.18 34.24 2.02
C ARG A 218 -10.76 33.08 1.23
N PHE A 219 -12.08 33.10 1.04
CA PHE A 219 -12.74 32.11 0.20
C PHE A 219 -12.34 32.28 -1.27
N PHE A 220 -12.35 33.51 -1.79
CA PHE A 220 -11.99 33.77 -3.19
C PHE A 220 -10.50 33.48 -3.48
N ASP A 221 -9.61 33.77 -2.53
CA ASP A 221 -8.19 33.40 -2.61
C ASP A 221 -8.03 31.87 -2.73
N ALA A 222 -8.74 31.09 -1.92
CA ALA A 222 -8.72 29.63 -1.97
C ALA A 222 -9.29 29.10 -3.29
N VAL A 223 -10.39 29.67 -3.78
CA VAL A 223 -10.98 29.32 -5.08
C VAL A 223 -10.03 29.65 -6.22
N ALA A 224 -9.38 30.81 -6.21
CA ALA A 224 -8.40 31.21 -7.23
C ALA A 224 -7.19 30.27 -7.24
N ALA A 225 -6.67 29.92 -6.06
CA ALA A 225 -5.58 28.96 -5.93
C ALA A 225 -5.96 27.56 -6.44
N GLN A 226 -7.18 27.11 -6.14
CA GLN A 226 -7.72 25.85 -6.64
C GLN A 226 -7.88 25.87 -8.17
N ARG A 227 -8.39 26.96 -8.75
CA ARG A 227 -8.48 27.15 -10.21
C ARG A 227 -7.11 27.07 -10.87
N ASN A 228 -6.10 27.71 -10.29
CA ASN A 228 -4.73 27.66 -10.79
C ASN A 228 -4.15 26.23 -10.73
N PHE A 229 -4.40 25.50 -9.63
CA PHE A 229 -3.94 24.12 -9.49
C PHE A 229 -4.61 23.16 -10.50
N LEU A 230 -5.90 23.37 -10.77
CA LEU A 230 -6.68 22.56 -11.71
C LEU A 230 -6.55 23.02 -13.18
N ALA A 231 -5.81 24.10 -13.45
CA ALA A 231 -5.79 24.76 -14.75
C ALA A 231 -5.50 23.80 -15.92
N GLY A 232 -6.40 23.85 -16.92
CA GLY A 232 -6.33 23.05 -18.12
C GLY A 232 -6.58 21.54 -17.92
N ARG A 233 -7.22 21.14 -16.81
CA ARG A 233 -7.71 19.76 -16.61
C ARG A 233 -9.18 19.65 -17.03
N GLU A 234 -9.45 18.74 -17.95
CA GLU A 234 -10.82 18.30 -18.28
C GLU A 234 -11.10 16.88 -17.80
N LYS A 235 -10.04 16.12 -17.51
CA LYS A 235 -10.06 14.75 -17.03
C LYS A 235 -9.09 14.62 -15.86
N ILE A 236 -9.25 13.54 -15.10
CA ILE A 236 -8.41 13.30 -13.92
C ILE A 236 -6.91 13.21 -14.26
N TYR A 237 -6.56 12.69 -15.43
CA TYR A 237 -5.23 12.77 -16.05
C TYR A 237 -5.34 12.64 -17.59
N ASN A 238 -4.26 12.94 -18.31
CA ASN A 238 -4.19 12.84 -19.76
C ASN A 238 -4.03 11.38 -20.22
N PRO A 239 -4.61 10.99 -21.38
CA PRO A 239 -4.49 9.62 -21.89
C PRO A 239 -3.04 9.27 -22.26
N ASP A 240 -2.61 8.08 -21.86
CA ASP A 240 -1.33 7.49 -22.28
C ASP A 240 -1.55 6.54 -23.46
N ASN A 241 -1.01 6.87 -24.64
CA ASN A 241 -1.28 6.15 -25.88
C ASN A 241 -0.04 5.41 -26.45
N ASN A 242 1.09 5.41 -25.74
CA ASN A 242 2.38 4.91 -26.26
C ASN A 242 2.85 3.58 -25.63
N ASN A 243 1.92 2.76 -25.14
CA ASN A 243 2.25 1.51 -24.44
C ASN A 243 2.47 0.34 -25.43
N PHE A 244 3.59 0.38 -26.14
CA PHE A 244 4.07 -0.72 -26.97
C PHE A 244 4.98 -1.63 -26.17
N ALA A 245 4.61 -2.90 -26.07
CA ALA A 245 5.28 -3.93 -25.30
C ALA A 245 5.96 -4.97 -26.23
N PRO A 246 7.16 -4.67 -26.76
CA PRO A 246 7.93 -5.64 -27.52
C PRO A 246 8.47 -6.76 -26.62
N ARG A 247 8.60 -7.95 -27.19
CA ARG A 247 9.12 -9.15 -26.53
C ARG A 247 9.95 -9.95 -27.52
N VAL A 248 11.11 -10.41 -27.08
CA VAL A 248 11.98 -11.29 -27.86
C VAL A 248 12.53 -12.37 -26.93
N SER A 249 12.56 -13.61 -27.38
CA SER A 249 13.25 -14.68 -26.68
C SER A 249 13.84 -15.70 -27.63
N ILE A 250 14.90 -16.37 -27.19
CA ILE A 250 15.59 -17.43 -27.91
C ILE A 250 15.71 -18.65 -26.99
N ALA A 251 15.50 -19.83 -27.56
CA ALA A 251 15.78 -21.11 -26.92
C ALA A 251 16.67 -21.94 -27.84
N TRP A 252 17.80 -22.40 -27.32
CA TRP A 252 18.82 -23.13 -28.08
C TRP A 252 19.21 -24.43 -27.37
N ASP A 253 19.01 -25.57 -28.03
CA ASP A 253 19.65 -26.84 -27.66
C ASP A 253 21.10 -26.84 -28.16
N ILE A 254 22.04 -26.61 -27.24
CA ILE A 254 23.46 -26.38 -27.55
C ILE A 254 24.07 -27.61 -28.23
N ARG A 255 23.74 -28.80 -27.74
CA ARG A 255 24.34 -30.07 -28.20
C ARG A 255 23.46 -30.82 -29.20
N GLY A 256 22.18 -30.46 -29.31
CA GLY A 256 21.21 -31.15 -30.18
C GLY A 256 20.71 -32.48 -29.61
N ASN A 257 20.95 -32.74 -28.32
CA ASN A 257 20.59 -33.98 -27.64
C ASN A 257 19.55 -33.76 -26.53
N GLY A 258 18.96 -32.56 -26.43
CA GLY A 258 17.98 -32.18 -25.43
C GLY A 258 18.50 -32.10 -23.99
N ARG A 259 19.81 -32.26 -23.75
CA ARG A 259 20.39 -32.27 -22.39
C ARG A 259 20.97 -30.93 -21.95
N THR A 260 21.22 -30.01 -22.86
CA THR A 260 21.76 -28.69 -22.53
C THR A 260 21.00 -27.63 -23.31
N ALA A 261 20.20 -26.83 -22.62
CA ALA A 261 19.41 -25.77 -23.22
C ALA A 261 19.84 -24.40 -22.69
N LEU A 262 20.11 -23.47 -23.60
CA LEU A 262 20.25 -22.05 -23.30
C LEU A 262 18.94 -21.35 -23.63
N ARG A 263 18.46 -20.49 -22.74
CA ARG A 263 17.31 -19.62 -23.00
C ARG A 263 17.66 -18.19 -22.63
N ALA A 264 17.28 -17.24 -23.47
CA ALA A 264 17.40 -15.83 -23.15
C ALA A 264 16.15 -15.09 -23.62
N GLY A 265 15.79 -14.02 -22.92
CA GLY A 265 14.63 -13.21 -23.32
C GLY A 265 14.68 -11.80 -22.78
N TYR A 266 13.98 -10.92 -23.46
CA TYR A 266 13.72 -9.53 -23.07
C TYR A 266 12.27 -9.19 -23.39
N GLY A 267 11.62 -8.42 -22.52
CA GLY A 267 10.28 -7.91 -22.80
C GLY A 267 9.91 -6.69 -21.97
N VAL A 268 9.01 -5.88 -22.52
CA VAL A 268 8.37 -4.77 -21.82
C VAL A 268 6.95 -5.17 -21.41
N PHE A 269 6.56 -4.81 -20.20
CA PHE A 269 5.26 -5.13 -19.61
C PHE A 269 4.70 -3.91 -18.90
N TYR A 270 3.50 -3.47 -19.31
CA TYR A 270 2.81 -2.34 -18.70
C TYR A 270 1.84 -2.81 -17.62
N ASP A 271 1.59 -1.93 -16.66
CA ASP A 271 0.55 -2.11 -15.64
C ASP A 271 -0.51 -1.01 -15.83
N PRO A 272 -1.82 -1.33 -15.80
CA PRO A 272 -2.85 -0.30 -15.71
C PRO A 272 -2.65 0.60 -14.49
N ILE A 273 -3.02 1.88 -14.64
CA ILE A 273 -3.11 2.79 -13.50
C ILE A 273 -4.14 2.22 -12.52
N LEU A 274 -3.72 2.03 -11.27
CA LEU A 274 -4.57 1.48 -10.23
C LEU A 274 -5.85 2.30 -10.09
N GLY A 275 -7.00 1.65 -10.10
CA GLY A 275 -8.29 2.32 -9.83
C GLY A 275 -8.32 3.01 -8.46
N LEU A 276 -7.46 2.60 -7.53
CA LEU A 276 -7.24 3.27 -6.25
C LEU A 276 -6.72 4.70 -6.41
N VAL A 277 -5.88 5.01 -7.40
CA VAL A 277 -5.40 6.38 -7.64
C VAL A 277 -6.58 7.32 -7.89
N VAL A 278 -7.52 6.90 -8.74
CA VAL A 278 -8.75 7.65 -9.01
C VAL A 278 -9.66 7.67 -7.77
N ASN A 279 -9.74 6.57 -7.02
CA ASN A 279 -10.56 6.48 -5.81
C ASN A 279 -10.07 7.39 -4.68
N GLN A 280 -8.75 7.59 -4.56
CA GLN A 280 -8.16 8.49 -3.57
C GLN A 280 -8.45 9.96 -3.88
N SER A 281 -8.80 10.27 -5.12
CA SER A 281 -9.16 11.63 -5.55
C SER A 281 -10.57 12.08 -5.21
N ARG A 282 -11.27 11.38 -4.30
CA ARG A 282 -12.65 11.72 -3.95
C ARG A 282 -12.83 13.06 -3.23
N ASN A 283 -11.80 13.53 -2.54
CA ASN A 283 -11.81 14.85 -1.92
C ASN A 283 -11.73 16.00 -2.93
N ALA A 284 -11.43 15.72 -4.21
CA ALA A 284 -11.54 16.70 -5.28
C ALA A 284 -12.99 16.89 -5.77
N PHE A 285 -13.95 16.09 -5.29
CA PHE A 285 -15.37 16.20 -5.63
C PHE A 285 -16.11 17.13 -4.64
N PRO A 286 -16.93 18.08 -5.12
CA PRO A 286 -17.45 19.22 -4.35
C PRO A 286 -18.53 18.83 -3.33
N ASN A 287 -18.92 17.57 -3.25
CA ASN A 287 -20.01 17.14 -2.39
C ASN A 287 -19.59 17.08 -0.91
N PHE A 288 -18.30 16.89 -0.63
CA PHE A 288 -17.76 16.87 0.72
C PHE A 288 -16.27 17.25 0.79
N ILE A 289 -15.84 17.78 1.92
CA ILE A 289 -14.46 18.21 2.19
C ILE A 289 -14.02 17.59 3.52
N PRO A 290 -13.00 16.72 3.55
CA PRO A 290 -12.40 16.26 4.80
C PRO A 290 -11.65 17.42 5.48
N ILE A 291 -11.87 17.60 6.78
CA ILE A 291 -11.25 18.63 7.61
C ILE A 291 -10.63 17.97 8.84
N ASN A 292 -9.37 18.32 9.11
CA ASN A 292 -8.64 17.92 10.30
C ASN A 292 -8.53 19.09 11.28
N PHE A 293 -9.24 19.00 12.40
CA PHE A 293 -9.07 19.91 13.53
C PHE A 293 -7.90 19.40 14.38
N GLY A 294 -6.68 19.73 13.96
CA GLY A 294 -5.46 19.47 14.71
C GLY A 294 -5.24 20.52 15.80
N SER A 295 -4.75 20.11 16.97
CA SER A 295 -4.21 21.05 17.94
C SER A 295 -2.72 21.26 17.66
N ALA A 296 -2.29 22.52 17.50
CA ALA A 296 -0.91 22.85 17.82
C ALA A 296 -0.72 22.47 19.29
N ILE A 297 0.46 21.99 19.62
CA ILE A 297 0.84 21.37 20.90
C ILE A 297 0.83 22.38 22.10
N LEU A 298 0.00 23.43 22.07
CA LEU A 298 -0.07 24.47 23.09
C LEU A 298 -1.49 24.64 23.62
N PHE A 299 -1.64 24.35 24.92
CA PHE A 299 -2.82 24.63 25.73
C PHE A 299 -3.09 26.14 25.82
N PRO A 300 -4.37 26.60 25.98
CA PRO A 300 -5.48 25.88 26.62
C PRO A 300 -6.79 25.73 25.80
N GLU A 301 -6.79 25.88 24.47
CA GLU A 301 -8.04 26.00 23.69
C GLU A 301 -8.64 24.68 23.15
N ILE A 302 -8.17 23.51 23.59
CA ILE A 302 -8.51 22.18 23.01
C ILE A 302 -10.02 21.84 23.09
N LEU A 303 -10.76 22.35 24.07
CA LEU A 303 -12.22 22.19 24.15
C LEU A 303 -12.98 22.99 23.07
N SER A 304 -12.36 24.02 22.50
CA SER A 304 -12.93 24.81 21.40
C SER A 304 -12.72 24.15 20.03
N ALA A 305 -11.82 23.17 19.90
CA ALA A 305 -11.46 22.54 18.62
C ALA A 305 -12.39 21.39 18.19
N ASN A 306 -13.36 21.00 19.03
CA ASN A 306 -14.32 19.96 18.64
C ASN A 306 -15.43 20.55 17.75
N PRO A 307 -15.58 20.10 16.51
CA PRO A 307 -16.55 20.65 15.57
C PRO A 307 -18.03 20.41 15.93
N ALA A 308 -18.33 19.47 16.83
CA ALA A 308 -19.66 19.35 17.41
C ALA A 308 -20.00 20.52 18.36
N PHE A 309 -18.99 21.26 18.82
CA PHE A 309 -19.11 22.43 19.70
C PHE A 309 -18.64 23.74 19.03
N LEU A 310 -17.91 23.69 17.91
CA LEU A 310 -17.58 24.87 17.10
C LEU A 310 -18.88 25.49 16.57
N ARG A 311 -19.17 26.69 17.06
CA ARG A 311 -20.23 27.54 16.55
C ARG A 311 -19.59 28.69 15.79
N LEU A 312 -19.97 28.87 14.52
CA LEU A 312 -19.62 30.07 13.79
C LEU A 312 -20.55 31.19 14.26
N SER A 313 -20.04 32.17 15.01
CA SER A 313 -20.81 33.34 15.44
C SER A 313 -20.77 34.46 14.42
N THR A 314 -21.60 34.44 13.38
CA THR A 314 -21.75 35.66 12.57
C THR A 314 -22.35 36.77 13.45
N GLN A 315 -22.23 38.05 13.07
CA GLN A 315 -22.67 39.20 13.89
C GLN A 315 -24.13 39.13 14.39
N SER A 316 -24.93 38.15 13.93
CA SER A 316 -26.35 37.99 14.32
C SER A 316 -26.79 36.56 14.65
N VAL A 317 -25.97 35.50 14.49
CA VAL A 317 -26.39 34.10 14.70
C VAL A 317 -25.22 33.22 15.18
N SER A 318 -25.44 32.42 16.22
CA SER A 318 -24.53 31.35 16.70
C SER A 318 -25.21 29.98 16.50
N GLN A 319 -24.76 29.24 15.49
CA GLN A 319 -25.30 27.91 15.15
C GLN A 319 -24.17 26.90 14.97
N PRO A 320 -24.43 25.59 15.19
CA PRO A 320 -23.44 24.53 14.91
C PRO A 320 -23.08 24.55 13.42
N ILE A 321 -21.83 24.20 13.09
CA ILE A 321 -21.34 24.15 11.69
C ILE A 321 -22.11 23.10 10.86
N ILE A 322 -22.54 22.01 11.50
CA ILE A 322 -23.28 20.91 10.87
C ILE A 322 -24.70 20.79 11.45
N VAL A 323 -25.64 20.27 10.65
CA VAL A 323 -27.00 19.98 11.09
C VAL A 323 -26.93 18.75 12.02
N PRO A 324 -27.38 18.85 13.29
CA PRO A 324 -27.38 17.70 14.20
C PRO A 324 -28.16 16.51 13.63
N GLY A 325 -27.58 15.31 13.69
CA GLY A 325 -28.19 14.09 13.14
C GLY A 325 -28.13 13.96 11.61
N SER A 326 -27.47 14.89 10.92
CA SER A 326 -27.14 14.75 9.49
C SER A 326 -25.77 14.08 9.28
N LEU A 327 -25.49 13.64 8.05
CA LEU A 327 -24.16 13.20 7.62
C LEU A 327 -23.25 14.40 7.37
N ASN A 328 -22.97 15.16 8.44
CA ASN A 328 -22.14 16.37 8.45
C ASN A 328 -22.54 17.43 7.41
N THR A 329 -23.84 17.58 7.19
CA THR A 329 -24.37 18.59 6.28
C THR A 329 -24.20 19.98 6.89
N LEU A 330 -23.64 20.92 6.12
CA LEU A 330 -23.43 22.30 6.58
C LEU A 330 -24.74 22.97 7.01
N ASN A 331 -24.71 23.70 8.13
CA ASN A 331 -25.88 24.32 8.77
C ASN A 331 -25.81 25.85 8.75
N PHE A 332 -25.74 26.44 7.56
CA PHE A 332 -25.85 27.89 7.35
C PHE A 332 -26.60 28.23 6.05
N PRO A 333 -27.31 29.39 6.00
CA PRO A 333 -28.02 29.81 4.79
C PRO A 333 -27.07 30.01 3.61
N THR A 334 -27.55 29.74 2.38
CA THR A 334 -26.76 29.91 1.13
C THR A 334 -26.14 31.30 0.99
N ALA A 335 -26.86 32.34 1.39
CA ALA A 335 -26.36 33.73 1.36
C ALA A 335 -25.13 33.96 2.24
N GLN A 336 -24.94 33.14 3.29
CA GLN A 336 -23.81 33.23 4.23
C GLN A 336 -22.74 32.17 3.94
N PHE A 337 -22.83 31.40 2.84
CA PHE A 337 -21.90 30.32 2.55
C PHE A 337 -20.45 30.82 2.44
N VAL A 338 -20.22 31.86 1.63
CA VAL A 338 -18.88 32.40 1.36
C VAL A 338 -18.25 32.99 2.62
N SER A 339 -19.00 33.79 3.37
CA SER A 339 -18.54 34.37 4.62
C SER A 339 -18.23 33.31 5.68
N SER A 340 -19.03 32.24 5.76
CA SER A 340 -18.85 31.15 6.73
C SER A 340 -17.66 30.27 6.38
N ILE A 341 -17.51 29.86 5.12
CA ILE A 341 -16.34 29.08 4.67
C ILE A 341 -15.08 29.92 4.73
N GLY A 342 -15.13 31.19 4.29
CA GLY A 342 -14.02 32.13 4.39
C GLY A 342 -13.56 32.32 5.84
N ARG A 343 -14.51 32.37 6.79
CA ARG A 343 -14.19 32.40 8.22
C ARG A 343 -13.55 31.09 8.68
N LEU A 344 -14.07 29.93 8.27
CA LEU A 344 -13.41 28.65 8.57
C LEU A 344 -11.97 28.69 8.08
N ILE A 345 -11.71 29.00 6.80
CA ILE A 345 -10.36 29.17 6.25
C ILE A 345 -9.50 30.10 7.14
N SER A 346 -10.06 31.24 7.56
CA SER A 346 -9.34 32.22 8.41
C SER A 346 -9.00 31.70 9.81
N VAL A 347 -9.91 30.95 10.45
CA VAL A 347 -9.70 30.36 11.77
C VAL A 347 -8.67 29.23 11.70
N GLY A 348 -8.52 28.57 10.55
CA GLY A 348 -7.48 27.56 10.34
C GLY A 348 -6.08 28.09 10.38
N GLY A 349 -5.89 29.33 9.96
CA GLY A 349 -4.62 30.02 10.14
C GLY A 349 -4.20 30.17 11.61
N PHE A 350 -5.16 30.19 12.54
CA PHE A 350 -4.89 30.31 13.99
C PHE A 350 -4.45 28.99 14.64
N PHE A 351 -4.88 27.84 14.10
CA PHE A 351 -4.44 26.53 14.57
C PHE A 351 -3.27 26.05 13.69
N VAL A 352 -2.04 26.29 14.15
CA VAL A 352 -0.78 25.76 13.59
C VAL A 352 -0.36 26.28 12.20
N GLY A 353 -1.00 27.31 11.63
CA GLY A 353 -0.68 27.78 10.28
C GLY A 353 -0.97 26.75 9.18
N ALA A 354 -1.62 25.63 9.51
CA ALA A 354 -2.19 24.70 8.56
C ALA A 354 -3.54 25.28 8.12
N GLY A 355 -3.52 26.20 7.15
CA GLY A 355 -4.74 26.83 6.65
C GLY A 355 -5.81 25.79 6.32
N PHE A 356 -7.07 26.03 6.70
CA PHE A 356 -8.23 25.20 6.34
C PHE A 356 -8.61 25.41 4.86
N GLY A 357 -7.64 25.34 3.94
CA GLY A 357 -7.86 25.40 2.50
C GLY A 357 -8.46 24.10 1.94
N ALA A 358 -8.76 24.07 0.64
CA ALA A 358 -9.17 22.83 -0.01
C ALA A 358 -7.94 21.91 -0.20
N GLY A 359 -7.82 20.87 0.61
CA GLY A 359 -6.83 19.81 0.41
C GLY A 359 -7.25 18.92 -0.75
N VAL A 360 -6.35 18.67 -1.69
CA VAL A 360 -6.68 17.95 -2.93
C VAL A 360 -5.76 16.78 -3.13
N THR A 361 -6.35 15.61 -3.36
CA THR A 361 -5.59 14.43 -3.77
C THR A 361 -5.84 14.17 -5.26
N LEU A 362 -4.89 14.44 -6.13
CA LEU A 362 -5.07 14.22 -7.58
C LEU A 362 -3.81 13.68 -8.24
N PRO A 363 -3.92 12.73 -9.19
CA PRO A 363 -2.78 12.37 -10.00
C PRO A 363 -2.26 13.56 -10.81
N GLU A 364 -0.97 13.54 -11.13
CA GLU A 364 -0.37 14.51 -12.03
C GLU A 364 -1.10 14.52 -13.38
N LYS A 365 -1.12 15.67 -14.05
CA LYS A 365 -1.85 15.84 -15.30
C LYS A 365 -1.38 14.87 -16.38
N ASN A 366 -0.08 14.54 -16.41
CA ASN A 366 0.55 13.70 -17.42
C ASN A 366 0.95 12.32 -16.86
N LEU A 367 0.11 11.73 -16.01
CA LEU A 367 0.38 10.44 -15.40
C LEU A 367 0.57 9.36 -16.48
N ARG A 368 1.66 8.60 -16.36
CA ARG A 368 2.02 7.53 -17.31
C ARG A 368 1.74 6.16 -16.73
N SER A 369 1.47 5.19 -17.60
CA SER A 369 1.39 3.79 -17.20
C SER A 369 2.76 3.30 -16.71
N PRO A 370 2.84 2.74 -15.48
CA PRO A 370 4.04 2.06 -15.01
C PRO A 370 4.38 0.90 -15.93
N TYR A 371 5.68 0.63 -16.10
CA TYR A 371 6.11 -0.53 -16.86
C TYR A 371 7.40 -1.13 -16.32
N THR A 372 7.61 -2.40 -16.65
CA THR A 372 8.83 -3.12 -16.35
C THR A 372 9.52 -3.58 -17.63
N GLN A 373 10.84 -3.50 -17.65
CA GLN A 373 11.67 -4.19 -18.63
C GLN A 373 12.24 -5.42 -17.94
N GLN A 374 11.90 -6.61 -18.43
CA GLN A 374 12.36 -7.87 -17.85
C GLN A 374 13.32 -8.53 -18.84
N PHE A 375 14.43 -9.04 -18.33
CA PHE A 375 15.37 -9.85 -19.10
C PHE A 375 15.86 -11.03 -18.29
N SER A 376 16.13 -12.13 -18.99
CA SER A 376 16.69 -13.32 -18.37
C SER A 376 17.63 -14.05 -19.30
N LEU A 377 18.60 -14.73 -18.69
CA LEU A 377 19.51 -15.66 -19.34
C LEU A 377 19.57 -16.90 -18.47
N SER A 378 19.25 -18.07 -19.01
CA SER A 378 19.30 -19.32 -18.27
C SER A 378 19.99 -20.44 -19.05
N LEU A 379 20.74 -21.25 -18.33
CA LEU A 379 21.38 -22.47 -18.80
C LEU A 379 20.84 -23.64 -17.97
N GLU A 380 20.26 -24.61 -18.67
CA GLU A 380 19.74 -25.83 -18.07
C GLU A 380 20.55 -27.02 -18.57
N HIS A 381 20.94 -27.91 -17.66
CA HIS A 381 21.68 -29.12 -17.98
C HIS A 381 21.17 -30.35 -17.24
N ALA A 382 20.80 -31.38 -17.99
CA ALA A 382 20.48 -32.71 -17.47
C ALA A 382 21.75 -33.57 -17.41
N PHE A 383 22.10 -34.05 -16.21
CA PHE A 383 23.26 -34.91 -15.94
C PHE A 383 22.85 -36.19 -15.19
N LEU A 384 23.65 -37.25 -15.35
CA LEU A 384 23.43 -38.57 -14.70
C LEU A 384 21.99 -39.13 -14.89
N ASN A 385 21.32 -38.79 -16.00
CA ASN A 385 19.95 -39.16 -16.40
C ASN A 385 18.80 -38.83 -15.42
N ARG A 386 19.10 -38.35 -14.21
CA ARG A 386 18.12 -38.15 -13.12
C ARG A 386 18.29 -36.82 -12.38
N TYR A 387 19.28 -36.03 -12.80
CA TYR A 387 19.55 -34.73 -12.21
C TYR A 387 19.43 -33.65 -13.28
N THR A 388 18.85 -32.53 -12.91
CA THR A 388 18.82 -31.33 -13.74
C THR A 388 19.31 -30.17 -12.90
N ILE A 389 20.27 -29.41 -13.43
CA ILE A 389 20.71 -28.14 -12.88
C ILE A 389 20.26 -27.01 -13.79
N SER A 390 19.75 -25.93 -13.20
CA SER A 390 19.41 -24.69 -13.88
C SER A 390 20.15 -23.55 -13.21
N LEU A 391 20.85 -22.75 -14.02
CA LEU A 391 21.49 -21.50 -13.64
C LEU A 391 20.82 -20.38 -14.41
N ALA A 392 20.29 -19.37 -13.72
CA ALA A 392 19.63 -18.25 -14.37
C ALA A 392 20.06 -16.91 -13.77
N TYR A 393 20.26 -15.92 -14.64
CA TYR A 393 20.31 -14.51 -14.28
C TYR A 393 19.00 -13.86 -14.71
N VAL A 394 18.32 -13.19 -13.79
CA VAL A 394 17.04 -12.52 -14.04
C VAL A 394 17.13 -11.08 -13.58
N GLY A 395 16.78 -10.14 -14.45
CA GLY A 395 16.72 -8.72 -14.14
C GLY A 395 15.38 -8.11 -14.51
N THR A 396 14.91 -7.19 -13.66
CA THR A 396 13.67 -6.43 -13.86
C THR A 396 13.95 -4.96 -13.56
N LEU A 397 13.69 -4.07 -14.51
CA LEU A 397 13.81 -2.62 -14.33
C LEU A 397 12.41 -2.01 -14.32
N GLY A 398 11.97 -1.51 -13.16
CA GLY A 398 10.72 -0.77 -13.02
C GLY A 398 10.91 0.69 -13.40
N LYS A 399 10.02 1.21 -14.24
CA LYS A 399 10.07 2.57 -14.78
C LYS A 399 8.70 3.23 -14.66
N LYS A 400 8.72 4.54 -14.40
CA LYS A 400 7.51 5.35 -14.23
C LYS A 400 6.55 4.76 -13.19
N LEU A 401 7.12 4.20 -12.13
CA LEU A 401 6.36 3.67 -11.00
C LEU A 401 5.61 4.82 -10.33
N ILE A 402 4.42 4.53 -9.84
CA ILE A 402 3.59 5.52 -9.16
C ILE A 402 4.16 5.74 -7.76
N ARG A 403 4.28 7.00 -7.35
CA ARG A 403 4.54 7.38 -5.97
C ARG A 403 3.59 8.51 -5.55
N THR A 404 3.45 8.70 -4.24
CA THR A 404 2.80 9.87 -3.66
C THR A 404 3.80 10.99 -3.45
N ARG A 405 3.35 12.25 -3.57
CA ARG A 405 4.10 13.46 -3.27
C ARG A 405 3.19 14.50 -2.63
N THR A 406 3.74 15.36 -1.77
CA THR A 406 3.03 16.50 -1.17
C THR A 406 3.61 17.84 -1.67
N PRO A 407 3.37 18.26 -2.93
CA PRO A 407 4.00 19.46 -3.49
C PRO A 407 3.68 20.77 -2.75
N ASN A 408 2.59 20.80 -1.97
CA ASN A 408 2.24 21.92 -1.09
C ASN A 408 2.48 21.61 0.40
N GLY A 409 3.38 20.66 0.72
CA GLY A 409 3.71 20.20 2.08
C GLY A 409 4.23 21.33 2.98
N GLY A 410 4.95 22.30 2.42
CA GLY A 410 5.39 23.52 3.10
C GLY A 410 6.54 23.31 4.07
N GLN A 411 7.39 24.34 4.21
CA GLN A 411 8.41 24.37 5.26
C GLN A 411 7.81 24.91 6.54
N PHE A 412 7.86 24.20 7.67
CA PHE A 412 7.74 24.91 8.95
C PHE A 412 8.88 25.94 9.04
N THR A 413 8.49 27.21 9.16
CA THR A 413 9.42 28.28 9.49
C THR A 413 9.46 28.42 11.00
N THR A 414 10.65 28.43 11.57
CA THR A 414 10.85 28.82 12.96
C THR A 414 10.35 30.26 13.10
N VAL A 415 9.21 30.47 13.71
CA VAL A 415 8.76 31.81 14.07
C VAL A 415 9.38 32.11 15.41
N GLY A 416 9.85 33.35 15.52
CA GLY A 416 10.56 33.83 16.70
C GLY A 416 9.85 33.46 17.99
N VAL A 417 10.66 33.12 18.98
CA VAL A 417 10.26 33.04 20.38
C VAL A 417 9.56 34.35 20.75
N ARG A 418 8.24 34.30 20.98
CA ARG A 418 7.55 35.42 21.64
C ARG A 418 7.62 35.16 23.14
N THR A 419 8.57 35.83 23.79
CA THR A 419 8.64 35.91 25.25
C THR A 419 7.60 36.92 25.74
N ILE A 420 6.51 36.42 26.30
CA ILE A 420 5.60 37.25 27.10
C ILE A 420 6.14 37.21 28.54
N PRO A 421 6.42 38.34 29.19
CA PRO A 421 6.87 38.35 30.59
C PRO A 421 5.89 37.57 31.48
N GLY A 422 6.37 36.53 32.17
CA GLY A 422 5.55 35.64 33.02
C GLY A 422 4.99 34.39 32.33
N THR A 423 5.28 34.16 31.05
CA THR A 423 4.97 32.93 30.31
C THR A 423 6.17 32.51 29.45
N PHE A 424 6.21 31.25 29.03
CA PHE A 424 7.34 30.75 28.24
C PHE A 424 7.44 31.39 26.85
N PRO A 425 8.64 31.35 26.25
CA PRO A 425 8.85 31.36 24.80
C PRO A 425 7.84 30.51 24.03
N SER A 426 6.74 31.08 23.56
CA SER A 426 5.95 30.40 22.54
C SER A 426 6.79 30.31 21.26
N VAL A 427 7.22 29.09 20.89
CA VAL A 427 7.76 28.80 19.56
C VAL A 427 6.55 28.66 18.65
N LEU A 428 6.22 29.74 17.96
CA LEU A 428 5.32 29.66 16.84
C LEU A 428 6.11 28.96 15.71
N ALA A 429 5.58 27.90 15.13
CA ALA A 429 6.08 27.38 13.87
C ALA A 429 4.99 27.70 12.84
N LEU A 430 5.29 28.57 11.88
CA LEU A 430 4.36 28.89 10.80
C LEU A 430 4.69 27.93 9.67
N LEU A 431 3.73 27.07 9.35
CA LEU A 431 3.79 26.28 8.14
C LEU A 431 3.79 27.22 6.93
N ASN A 432 4.95 27.38 6.30
CA ASN A 432 5.12 28.16 5.09
C ASN A 432 4.93 27.25 3.87
N ARG A 433 3.66 27.02 3.51
CA ARG A 433 3.30 26.33 2.27
C ARG A 433 3.65 27.19 1.06
N PRO A 434 4.12 26.60 -0.06
CA PRO A 434 4.31 27.32 -1.31
C PRO A 434 3.07 28.12 -1.73
N ASN A 435 1.88 27.57 -1.45
CA ASN A 435 0.61 28.27 -1.62
C ASN A 435 -0.21 28.21 -0.32
N LEU A 436 -0.27 29.34 0.39
CA LEU A 436 -1.00 29.50 1.66
C LEU A 436 -2.53 29.46 1.50
N SER A 437 -3.04 29.64 0.28
CA SER A 437 -4.48 29.56 -0.03
C SER A 437 -4.95 28.14 -0.33
N LEU A 438 -4.03 27.17 -0.41
CA LEU A 438 -4.33 25.74 -0.51
C LEU A 438 -3.93 25.02 0.77
N ASP A 439 -4.65 23.95 1.10
CA ASP A 439 -4.19 23.00 2.12
C ASP A 439 -3.16 22.03 1.51
N THR A 440 -2.80 20.96 2.22
CA THR A 440 -1.91 19.92 1.68
C THR A 440 -2.47 19.39 0.36
N VAL A 441 -1.67 19.51 -0.70
CA VAL A 441 -1.93 18.86 -1.98
C VAL A 441 -1.19 17.54 -1.98
N THR A 442 -1.88 16.43 -2.22
CA THR A 442 -1.26 15.12 -2.43
C THR A 442 -1.37 14.77 -3.91
N SER A 443 -0.26 14.47 -4.56
CA SER A 443 -0.24 14.05 -5.95
C SER A 443 0.29 12.65 -6.14
N PHE A 444 -0.34 11.89 -7.05
CA PHE A 444 0.21 10.65 -7.57
C PHE A 444 0.98 10.96 -8.85
N GLU A 445 2.27 10.64 -8.89
CA GLU A 445 3.14 10.89 -10.03
C GLU A 445 3.86 9.63 -10.47
N SER A 446 4.23 9.59 -11.75
CA SER A 446 4.85 8.45 -12.42
C SER A 446 6.37 8.63 -12.58
N SER A 447 7.04 8.98 -11.48
CA SER A 447 8.45 9.40 -11.46
C SER A 447 9.41 8.40 -10.81
N ALA A 448 8.91 7.41 -10.06
CA ALA A 448 9.75 6.46 -9.33
C ALA A 448 10.28 5.32 -10.22
N ASN A 449 11.41 4.75 -9.82
CA ASN A 449 12.08 3.65 -10.52
C ASN A 449 12.55 2.55 -9.56
N SER A 450 12.72 1.35 -10.11
CA SER A 450 13.32 0.23 -9.40
C SER A 450 14.21 -0.62 -10.32
N SER A 451 15.08 -1.40 -9.71
CA SER A 451 15.92 -2.39 -10.37
C SER A 451 16.06 -3.62 -9.48
N TYR A 452 15.69 -4.77 -10.02
CA TYR A 452 15.89 -6.08 -9.44
C TYR A 452 16.90 -6.85 -10.28
N HIS A 453 17.86 -7.50 -9.63
CA HIS A 453 18.76 -8.44 -10.26
C HIS A 453 18.89 -9.67 -9.38
N SER A 454 18.91 -10.86 -9.99
CA SER A 454 19.08 -12.11 -9.26
C SER A 454 19.91 -13.14 -10.01
N LEU A 455 20.63 -13.93 -9.22
CA LEU A 455 21.20 -15.21 -9.61
C LEU A 455 20.35 -16.32 -8.98
N GLN A 456 19.80 -17.19 -9.82
CA GLN A 456 18.94 -18.29 -9.41
C GLN A 456 19.60 -19.61 -9.80
N ILE A 457 19.74 -20.51 -8.82
CA ILE A 457 20.30 -21.84 -8.98
C ILE A 457 19.23 -22.82 -8.54
N ALA A 458 18.89 -23.79 -9.40
CA ALA A 458 17.98 -24.88 -9.05
C ALA A 458 18.60 -26.22 -9.40
N ILE A 459 18.47 -27.19 -8.49
CA ILE A 459 18.91 -28.57 -8.69
C ILE A 459 17.73 -29.48 -8.38
N ASN A 460 17.35 -30.28 -9.36
CA ASN A 460 16.26 -31.24 -9.26
C ASN A 460 16.81 -32.65 -9.42
N LYS A 461 16.39 -33.54 -8.52
CA LYS A 461 16.62 -34.98 -8.62
C LYS A 461 15.29 -35.69 -8.75
N THR A 462 15.07 -36.43 -9.84
CA THR A 462 13.92 -37.31 -9.97
C THR A 462 14.01 -38.47 -8.97
N PHE A 463 12.87 -38.92 -8.46
CA PHE A 463 12.82 -39.99 -7.44
C PHE A 463 13.60 -41.22 -7.88
N SER A 464 14.63 -41.57 -7.10
CA SER A 464 15.41 -42.77 -7.32
C SER A 464 16.33 -43.08 -6.15
N LYS A 465 16.63 -44.37 -5.94
CA LYS A 465 17.34 -44.82 -4.74
C LYS A 465 16.71 -44.21 -3.49
N ASN A 466 15.37 -44.23 -3.45
CA ASN A 466 14.52 -43.78 -2.33
C ASN A 466 14.53 -42.27 -2.06
N LEU A 467 15.15 -41.46 -2.93
CA LEU A 467 15.30 -40.02 -2.72
C LEU A 467 14.78 -39.22 -3.92
N PHE A 468 13.96 -38.23 -3.62
CA PHE A 468 13.63 -37.09 -4.46
C PHE A 468 14.04 -35.81 -3.74
N PHE A 469 14.56 -34.84 -4.48
CA PHE A 469 14.70 -33.48 -3.95
C PHE A 469 14.61 -32.43 -5.06
N GLN A 470 14.16 -31.26 -4.65
CA GLN A 470 14.19 -30.02 -5.41
C GLN A 470 14.77 -28.93 -4.52
N THR A 471 15.93 -28.42 -4.90
CA THR A 471 16.65 -27.38 -4.17
C THR A 471 16.73 -26.14 -5.04
N SER A 472 16.47 -24.99 -4.45
CA SER A 472 16.57 -23.68 -5.08
C SER A 472 17.33 -22.71 -4.18
N TYR A 473 18.19 -21.91 -4.80
CA TYR A 473 18.89 -20.81 -4.16
C TYR A 473 18.79 -19.58 -5.04
N THR A 474 18.34 -18.48 -4.45
CA THR A 474 18.25 -17.17 -5.09
C THR A 474 19.09 -16.19 -4.29
N TYR A 475 20.10 -15.63 -4.94
CA TYR A 475 20.72 -14.39 -4.50
C TYR A 475 20.06 -13.25 -5.27
N SER A 476 19.50 -12.26 -4.59
CA SER A 476 18.83 -11.15 -5.26
C SER A 476 19.10 -9.81 -4.62
N HIS A 477 19.04 -8.75 -5.42
CA HIS A 477 19.05 -7.38 -4.95
C HIS A 477 17.98 -6.59 -5.66
N THR A 478 16.98 -6.15 -4.90
CA THR A 478 16.01 -5.16 -5.32
C THR A 478 16.41 -3.80 -4.76
N ILE A 479 16.58 -2.82 -5.64
CA ILE A 479 16.79 -1.42 -5.30
C ILE A 479 15.61 -0.62 -5.85
N ASP A 480 15.01 0.23 -5.04
CA ASP A 480 13.97 1.16 -5.47
C ASP A 480 14.21 2.54 -4.89
N GLU A 481 13.38 3.49 -5.31
CA GLU A 481 13.33 4.85 -4.78
C GLU A 481 12.20 4.97 -3.75
N ILE A 482 11.06 4.32 -4.01
CA ILE A 482 9.93 4.17 -3.09
C ILE A 482 9.40 2.76 -3.30
N SER A 483 9.12 2.02 -2.22
CA SER A 483 8.75 0.60 -2.31
C SER A 483 7.25 0.37 -2.54
N ASP A 484 6.40 1.29 -2.12
CA ASP A 484 4.95 1.17 -2.26
C ASP A 484 4.29 2.56 -2.26
N ILE A 485 3.08 2.66 -2.79
CA ILE A 485 2.25 3.87 -2.73
C ILE A 485 1.53 4.04 -1.39
N PHE A 486 1.61 3.04 -0.51
CA PHE A 486 1.09 3.08 0.86
C PHE A 486 2.17 2.69 1.87
N ASP A 487 2.01 3.15 3.12
CA ASP A 487 2.94 2.79 4.18
C ASP A 487 3.01 1.28 4.36
N THR A 488 4.22 0.78 4.54
CA THR A 488 4.47 -0.64 4.80
C THR A 488 5.16 -0.79 6.15
N ALA A 489 5.25 -2.03 6.63
CA ALA A 489 5.96 -2.31 7.88
C ALA A 489 7.43 -1.82 7.86
N GLY A 490 8.09 -1.85 6.69
CA GLY A 490 9.50 -1.50 6.53
C GLY A 490 9.81 -0.01 6.36
N SER A 491 8.94 0.77 5.71
CA SER A 491 9.12 2.20 5.49
C SER A 491 7.81 2.92 5.22
N PHE A 492 7.82 4.24 5.34
CA PHE A 492 6.77 5.12 4.83
C PHE A 492 6.74 5.14 3.28
N ASN A 493 5.64 5.60 2.69
CA ASN A 493 5.43 5.77 1.24
C ASN A 493 5.86 7.13 0.67
N ALA A 494 6.26 8.06 1.53
CA ALA A 494 6.85 9.34 1.16
C ALA A 494 8.38 9.27 1.16
N ALA A 495 9.01 10.05 0.28
CA ALA A 495 10.43 10.33 0.36
C ALA A 495 10.72 11.18 1.59
N GLN A 496 11.95 11.11 2.13
CA GLN A 496 12.31 11.95 3.27
C GLN A 496 12.24 13.43 2.92
N ASP A 497 12.60 13.82 1.69
CA ASP A 497 12.52 15.20 1.23
C ASP A 497 11.62 15.31 0.01
N GLU A 498 10.40 15.80 0.22
CA GLU A 498 9.44 16.00 -0.88
C GLU A 498 9.62 17.34 -1.62
N ARG A 499 10.56 18.19 -1.18
CA ARG A 499 10.77 19.55 -1.69
C ARG A 499 11.71 19.59 -2.90
N VAL A 500 12.69 18.70 -2.98
CA VAL A 500 13.74 18.78 -4.01
C VAL A 500 13.34 18.03 -5.28
N LEU A 501 12.90 18.81 -6.28
CA LEU A 501 12.50 18.33 -7.61
C LEU A 501 13.67 17.95 -8.53
N GLU A 502 14.84 18.59 -8.38
CA GLU A 502 15.90 18.57 -9.40
C GLU A 502 17.12 17.68 -9.08
N THR A 503 17.43 17.39 -7.81
CA THR A 503 18.53 16.44 -7.45
C THR A 503 18.08 14.97 -7.45
N GLY A 504 16.76 14.74 -7.54
CA GLY A 504 16.10 13.46 -7.78
C GLY A 504 15.96 12.56 -6.55
N LEU A 505 15.14 11.51 -6.70
CA LEU A 505 14.97 10.39 -5.76
C LEU A 505 16.27 9.59 -5.49
N ARG A 506 17.44 10.11 -5.88
CA ARG A 506 18.74 9.46 -5.71
C ARG A 506 19.07 9.21 -4.24
N ALA A 507 18.71 10.16 -3.36
CA ALA A 507 18.88 10.01 -1.91
C ALA A 507 17.92 8.98 -1.28
N GLU A 508 16.84 8.63 -2.00
CA GLU A 508 15.89 7.58 -1.61
C GLU A 508 16.24 6.22 -2.21
N ARG A 509 17.23 6.16 -3.10
CA ARG A 509 17.64 4.92 -3.77
C ARG A 509 18.28 3.97 -2.76
N ALA A 510 17.57 2.92 -2.40
CA ALA A 510 17.98 1.98 -1.36
C ALA A 510 17.48 0.56 -1.65
N SER A 511 17.86 -0.41 -0.82
CA SER A 511 17.25 -1.75 -0.90
C SER A 511 15.74 -1.63 -0.72
N ALA A 512 14.95 -2.30 -1.56
CA ALA A 512 13.49 -2.27 -1.43
C ALA A 512 13.03 -2.86 -0.08
N ASN A 513 11.85 -2.46 0.40
CA ASN A 513 11.27 -3.02 1.63
C ASN A 513 11.12 -4.54 1.55
N PHE A 514 10.96 -5.13 0.38
CA PHE A 514 10.81 -6.57 0.17
C PHE A 514 12.09 -7.24 -0.36
N ASP A 515 13.25 -6.61 -0.21
CA ASP A 515 14.53 -7.16 -0.66
C ASP A 515 15.03 -8.31 0.23
N LEU A 516 14.73 -9.54 -0.21
CA LEU A 516 15.29 -10.77 0.36
C LEU A 516 16.59 -11.13 -0.35
N ARG A 517 17.72 -10.79 0.29
CA ARG A 517 19.07 -10.92 -0.27
C ARG A 517 19.45 -12.35 -0.62
N HIS A 518 19.16 -13.28 0.30
CA HIS A 518 19.39 -14.70 0.12
C HIS A 518 18.11 -15.46 0.45
N GLN A 519 17.74 -16.38 -0.43
CA GLN A 519 16.66 -17.32 -0.20
C GLN A 519 17.12 -18.71 -0.65
N PHE A 520 17.09 -19.66 0.27
CA PHE A 520 17.38 -21.07 0.02
C PHE A 520 16.18 -21.89 0.45
N THR A 521 15.64 -22.68 -0.48
CA THR A 521 14.55 -23.61 -0.18
C THR A 521 14.89 -24.97 -0.77
N THR A 522 14.78 -26.01 0.06
CA THR A 522 14.87 -27.39 -0.42
C THR A 522 13.66 -28.19 0.06
N ALA A 523 13.01 -28.85 -0.88
CA ALA A 523 11.98 -29.85 -0.62
C ALA A 523 12.58 -31.23 -0.91
N PHE A 524 12.41 -32.17 0.00
CA PHE A 524 12.88 -33.54 -0.18
C PHE A 524 11.81 -34.55 0.22
N GLN A 525 11.89 -35.72 -0.39
CA GLN A 525 11.15 -36.90 0.01
C GLN A 525 12.11 -38.09 0.03
N TYR A 526 12.12 -38.80 1.15
CA TYR A 526 12.94 -39.96 1.39
C TYR A 526 12.07 -41.12 1.87
N GLU A 527 12.12 -42.25 1.15
CA GLU A 527 11.46 -43.48 1.56
C GLU A 527 12.34 -44.20 2.59
N LEU A 528 11.84 -44.23 3.83
CA LEU A 528 12.49 -44.90 4.95
C LEU A 528 12.28 -46.41 4.87
N PHE A 529 13.14 -47.16 5.56
CA PHE A 529 12.95 -48.60 5.80
C PHE A 529 12.83 -49.48 4.54
N THR A 530 13.48 -49.06 3.47
CA THR A 530 13.60 -49.86 2.24
C THR A 530 14.58 -51.02 2.46
N GLY A 531 14.28 -52.18 1.85
CA GLY A 531 15.11 -53.38 1.98
C GLY A 531 14.96 -54.16 3.28
N LEU A 532 13.98 -53.82 4.15
CA LEU A 532 13.65 -54.68 5.28
C LEU A 532 13.06 -56.03 4.80
N GLY A 533 13.46 -57.13 5.45
CA GLY A 533 13.00 -58.49 5.15
C GLY A 533 11.49 -58.72 5.34
N ASN A 534 11.06 -59.99 5.33
CA ASN A 534 9.63 -60.36 5.39
C ASN A 534 9.18 -60.79 6.80
N ASN A 535 9.48 -60.00 7.84
CA ASN A 535 8.91 -60.22 9.17
C ASN A 535 7.78 -59.22 9.47
N LYS A 536 6.96 -59.51 10.50
CA LYS A 536 5.79 -58.67 10.87
C LYS A 536 6.17 -57.23 11.23
N LEU A 537 7.35 -57.01 11.80
CA LEU A 537 7.84 -55.68 12.14
C LEU A 537 8.23 -54.91 10.87
N ALA A 538 8.87 -55.57 9.91
CA ALA A 538 9.23 -55.00 8.63
C ALA A 538 8.01 -54.66 7.79
N SER A 539 6.96 -55.50 7.78
CA SER A 539 5.70 -55.15 7.12
C SER A 539 4.99 -53.96 7.80
N LEU A 540 5.26 -53.69 9.08
CA LEU A 540 4.81 -52.51 9.81
C LEU A 540 5.69 -51.27 9.61
N LEU A 541 6.87 -51.38 8.98
CA LEU A 541 7.76 -50.24 8.79
C LEU A 541 8.00 -49.91 7.30
N LYS A 542 7.59 -50.77 6.37
CA LYS A 542 7.61 -50.49 4.93
C LYS A 542 6.68 -49.33 4.54
N GLU A 543 7.04 -48.65 3.44
CA GLU A 543 6.28 -47.57 2.80
C GLU A 543 6.11 -46.30 3.66
N VAL A 544 7.02 -46.09 4.60
CA VAL A 544 7.09 -44.85 5.37
C VAL A 544 7.88 -43.82 4.58
N ASN A 545 7.24 -42.70 4.28
CA ASN A 545 7.83 -41.59 3.57
C ASN A 545 8.10 -40.44 4.54
N LEU A 546 9.36 -40.04 4.64
CA LEU A 546 9.77 -38.80 5.27
C LEU A 546 9.85 -37.71 4.19
N SER A 547 9.14 -36.62 4.39
CA SER A 547 9.23 -35.44 3.53
C SER A 547 9.56 -34.22 4.37
N GLY A 548 10.21 -33.24 3.76
CA GLY A 548 10.57 -32.03 4.47
C GLY A 548 10.80 -30.85 3.55
N ILE A 549 10.59 -29.67 4.11
CA ILE A 549 10.88 -28.38 3.48
C ILE A 549 11.76 -27.59 4.44
N LEU A 550 12.97 -27.26 3.99
CA LEU A 550 13.86 -26.34 4.69
C LEU A 550 13.84 -25.01 3.95
N THR A 551 13.53 -23.92 4.68
CA THR A 551 13.55 -22.55 4.18
C THR A 551 14.52 -21.73 5.01
N LEU A 552 15.54 -21.18 4.35
CA LEU A 552 16.49 -20.22 4.92
C LEU A 552 16.40 -18.92 4.11
N GLN A 553 16.18 -17.79 4.77
CA GLN A 553 16.16 -16.49 4.09
C GLN A 553 16.63 -15.37 5.01
N THR A 554 17.22 -14.33 4.42
CA THR A 554 17.54 -13.08 5.13
C THR A 554 16.28 -12.33 5.55
N GLY A 555 16.41 -11.46 6.55
CA GLY A 555 15.32 -10.59 6.99
C GLY A 555 15.04 -9.44 6.02
N GLN A 556 13.82 -8.93 6.12
CA GLN A 556 13.32 -7.77 5.39
C GLN A 556 14.07 -6.50 5.84
N PRO A 557 14.49 -5.62 4.92
CA PRO A 557 15.01 -4.30 5.28
C PRO A 557 13.94 -3.40 5.91
N PHE A 558 14.38 -2.48 6.77
CA PHE A 558 13.51 -1.45 7.33
C PHE A 558 14.29 -0.17 7.65
N THR A 559 13.54 0.93 7.75
CA THR A 559 14.06 2.28 8.02
C THR A 559 13.67 2.70 9.43
N VAL A 560 14.62 3.23 10.21
CA VAL A 560 14.28 3.90 11.47
C VAL A 560 13.90 5.34 11.15
N ASN A 561 12.74 5.75 11.63
CA ASN A 561 12.20 7.09 11.38
C ASN A 561 11.93 7.82 12.69
N SER A 562 11.93 9.16 12.61
CA SER A 562 11.40 9.99 13.68
C SER A 562 9.88 10.11 13.55
N SER A 563 9.21 10.27 14.68
CA SER A 563 7.82 10.72 14.77
C SER A 563 7.69 12.24 14.68
N ILE A 564 8.81 12.94 14.48
CA ILE A 564 8.91 14.39 14.38
C ILE A 564 9.30 14.72 12.95
N ASP A 565 8.64 15.73 12.38
CA ASP A 565 9.04 16.35 11.13
C ASP A 565 10.28 17.24 11.41
N VAL A 566 11.47 16.68 11.21
CA VAL A 566 12.75 17.34 11.52
C VAL A 566 13.13 18.30 10.41
N ASN A 567 12.92 17.91 9.15
CA ASN A 567 13.28 18.70 7.98
C ASN A 567 12.24 19.75 7.60
N PHE A 568 11.11 19.73 8.30
CA PHE A 568 9.99 20.64 8.22
C PHE A 568 9.18 20.55 6.92
N ASP A 569 9.14 19.44 6.20
CA ASP A 569 8.48 19.36 4.89
C ASP A 569 6.98 18.97 4.92
N GLY A 570 6.43 18.79 6.12
CA GLY A 570 5.05 18.43 6.37
C GLY A 570 4.76 16.92 6.40
N ASN A 571 5.79 16.06 6.28
CA ASN A 571 5.64 14.60 6.30
C ASN A 571 6.51 13.97 7.39
N LEU A 572 5.99 12.97 8.11
CA LEU A 572 6.71 12.26 9.17
C LEU A 572 7.61 11.14 8.63
N SER A 573 8.44 11.46 7.65
CA SER A 573 9.28 10.50 6.92
C SER A 573 10.77 10.62 7.22
N ASP A 574 11.13 11.49 8.15
CA ASP A 574 12.48 11.80 8.60
C ASP A 574 13.23 10.58 9.12
N ARG A 575 14.48 10.45 8.72
CA ARG A 575 15.40 9.41 9.17
C ARG A 575 16.42 9.98 10.15
N LEU A 576 17.14 9.07 10.80
CA LEU A 576 18.27 9.42 11.67
C LEU A 576 19.35 10.18 10.88
N ASP A 577 20.08 11.05 11.57
CA ASP A 577 21.26 11.69 11.00
C ASP A 577 22.51 10.84 11.14
N HIS A 578 22.66 10.11 12.25
CA HIS A 578 23.77 9.20 12.45
C HIS A 578 23.36 8.01 13.34
N LEU A 579 24.27 7.04 13.48
CA LEU A 579 24.03 5.80 14.23
C LEU A 579 24.73 5.76 15.59
N ASP A 580 25.45 6.83 15.96
CA ASP A 580 26.17 6.89 17.24
C ASP A 580 25.22 6.63 18.41
N ASN A 581 25.67 5.80 19.36
CA ASN A 581 24.90 5.35 20.51
C ASN A 581 23.65 4.50 20.20
N LEU A 582 23.47 4.05 18.95
CA LEU A 582 22.51 3.01 18.60
C LEU A 582 23.14 1.63 18.75
N ILE A 583 22.56 0.79 19.60
CA ILE A 583 22.96 -0.61 19.79
C ILE A 583 22.13 -1.48 18.85
N ILE A 584 22.81 -2.28 18.02
CA ILE A 584 22.18 -3.23 17.10
C ILE A 584 22.42 -4.65 17.62
N SER A 585 21.34 -5.38 17.90
CA SER A 585 21.40 -6.77 18.32
C SER A 585 21.09 -7.72 17.18
N GLU A 586 21.94 -8.72 16.98
CA GLU A 586 21.71 -9.76 15.97
C GLU A 586 20.69 -10.83 16.39
N GLN A 587 20.32 -10.87 17.68
CA GLN A 587 19.47 -11.93 18.23
C GLN A 587 18.39 -11.38 19.17
N GLY A 588 17.31 -12.15 19.29
CA GLY A 588 16.23 -11.86 20.22
C GLY A 588 15.19 -10.87 19.68
N ARG A 589 14.26 -10.52 20.57
CA ARG A 589 13.09 -9.68 20.26
C ARG A 589 13.47 -8.22 20.01
N VAL A 590 14.48 -7.73 20.75
CA VAL A 590 14.97 -6.35 20.67
C VAL A 590 16.11 -6.32 19.67
N ARG A 591 15.88 -5.69 18.51
CA ARG A 591 16.84 -5.53 17.42
C ARG A 591 17.65 -4.25 17.55
N LEU A 592 17.03 -3.19 18.07
CA LEU A 592 17.63 -1.87 18.25
C LEU A 592 17.38 -1.38 19.67
N SER A 593 18.32 -0.64 20.23
CA SER A 593 18.13 0.10 21.48
C SER A 593 19.09 1.27 21.54
N LEU A 594 18.75 2.29 22.31
CA LEU A 594 19.69 3.39 22.60
C LEU A 594 20.67 2.95 23.70
N ALA A 595 21.91 3.42 23.62
CA ALA A 595 22.87 3.26 24.71
C ALA A 595 22.37 3.95 25.98
N PRO A 596 22.80 3.52 27.17
CA PRO A 596 22.40 4.16 28.43
C PRO A 596 22.62 5.68 28.39
N ASN A 597 21.67 6.44 28.93
CA ASN A 597 21.68 7.91 28.98
C ASN A 597 21.72 8.63 27.61
N THR A 598 21.43 7.92 26.52
CA THR A 598 21.32 8.54 25.19
C THR A 598 19.91 9.08 24.97
N SER A 599 19.81 10.33 24.54
CA SER A 599 18.56 10.94 24.09
C SER A 599 18.25 10.50 22.66
N SER A 600 17.00 10.13 22.35
CA SER A 600 16.60 9.85 20.96
C SER A 600 16.88 11.03 20.03
N PHE A 601 16.68 12.26 20.53
CA PHE A 601 16.91 13.49 19.79
C PHE A 601 18.36 13.68 19.34
N SER A 602 19.34 13.08 20.03
CA SER A 602 20.74 13.23 19.63
C SER A 602 21.08 12.43 18.37
N LEU A 603 20.19 11.58 17.86
CA LEU A 603 20.37 10.85 16.60
C LEU A 603 19.67 11.56 15.43
N LEU A 604 18.97 12.67 15.67
CA LEU A 604 18.22 13.42 14.65
C LEU A 604 19.09 14.55 14.08
N ALA A 605 18.77 14.97 12.86
CA ALA A 605 19.45 16.11 12.24
C ALA A 605 19.10 17.42 12.96
N LEU A 606 19.90 18.46 12.71
CA LEU A 606 19.51 19.82 13.09
C LEU A 606 18.20 20.18 12.40
N ALA A 607 17.28 20.79 13.14
CA ALA A 607 15.97 21.22 12.64
C ALA A 607 16.06 21.96 11.29
N GLY A 608 15.18 21.60 10.36
CA GLY A 608 15.18 22.02 8.95
C GLY A 608 16.02 21.16 8.01
N ASN A 609 16.86 20.25 8.53
CA ASN A 609 17.72 19.38 7.73
C ASN A 609 17.23 17.94 7.65
N ASN A 610 17.60 17.30 6.55
CA ASN A 610 17.44 15.87 6.33
C ASN A 610 18.47 15.08 7.15
N GLY A 611 18.04 13.99 7.79
CA GLY A 611 18.97 12.98 8.31
C GLY A 611 19.78 12.29 7.22
N SER A 612 21.05 11.98 7.50
CA SER A 612 21.98 11.36 6.57
C SER A 612 21.90 9.82 6.48
N VAL A 613 21.25 9.13 7.43
CA VAL A 613 21.16 7.66 7.41
C VAL A 613 20.26 7.21 6.26
N GLY A 614 20.77 6.28 5.43
CA GLY A 614 20.07 5.75 4.26
C GLY A 614 18.74 5.05 4.57
N ARG A 615 17.80 5.10 3.63
CA ARG A 615 16.57 4.29 3.69
C ARG A 615 16.97 2.82 3.72
N ASN A 616 16.23 2.02 4.49
CA ASN A 616 16.40 0.57 4.59
C ASN A 616 17.81 0.09 4.98
N THR A 617 18.46 0.86 5.85
CA THR A 617 19.78 0.55 6.42
C THR A 617 19.75 -0.69 7.33
N PHE A 618 18.63 -0.93 8.03
CA PHE A 618 18.51 -2.03 8.99
C PHE A 618 17.80 -3.25 8.38
N ARG A 619 17.98 -4.43 8.98
CA ARG A 619 17.28 -5.67 8.59
C ARG A 619 16.66 -6.36 9.79
N SER A 620 15.44 -6.87 9.60
CA SER A 620 14.76 -7.73 10.56
C SER A 620 15.48 -9.07 10.73
N SER A 621 14.98 -9.90 11.64
CA SER A 621 15.43 -11.29 11.71
C SER A 621 15.10 -12.04 10.40
N GLY A 622 16.02 -12.90 9.97
CA GLY A 622 15.76 -13.85 8.88
C GLY A 622 14.90 -15.03 9.32
N VAL A 623 14.53 -15.87 8.36
CA VAL A 623 13.82 -17.12 8.63
C VAL A 623 14.78 -18.30 8.47
N ALA A 624 14.73 -19.23 9.42
CA ALA A 624 15.21 -20.59 9.22
C ALA A 624 14.16 -21.53 9.79
N SER A 625 13.38 -22.16 8.91
CA SER A 625 12.33 -23.11 9.27
C SER A 625 12.58 -24.45 8.62
N LEU A 626 12.35 -25.51 9.38
CA LEU A 626 12.26 -26.88 8.88
C LEU A 626 10.86 -27.38 9.19
N ASP A 627 10.14 -27.74 8.15
CA ASP A 627 8.85 -28.42 8.24
C ASP A 627 9.07 -29.88 7.81
N LEU A 628 8.53 -30.82 8.57
CA LEU A 628 8.65 -32.26 8.31
C LEU A 628 7.28 -32.90 8.27
N ALA A 629 7.11 -33.87 7.38
CA ALA A 629 5.95 -34.75 7.38
C ALA A 629 6.38 -36.21 7.25
N LEU A 630 5.86 -37.04 8.15
CA LEU A 630 5.95 -38.49 8.07
C LEU A 630 4.61 -39.00 7.55
N SER A 631 4.63 -39.78 6.47
CA SER A 631 3.42 -40.34 5.89
C SER A 631 3.57 -41.82 5.60
N ARG A 632 2.47 -42.54 5.68
CA ARG A 632 2.39 -43.96 5.36
C ARG A 632 1.04 -44.31 4.79
N GLN A 633 1.03 -45.13 3.76
CA GLN A 633 -0.18 -45.79 3.28
C GLN A 633 -0.18 -47.25 3.76
N ILE A 634 -1.30 -47.71 4.30
CA ILE A 634 -1.52 -49.07 4.76
C ILE A 634 -2.66 -49.62 3.91
N GLN A 635 -2.33 -50.55 3.03
CA GLN A 635 -3.34 -51.27 2.26
C GLN A 635 -4.01 -52.31 3.16
N LEU A 636 -5.31 -52.15 3.40
CA LEU A 636 -6.12 -53.10 4.16
C LEU A 636 -6.65 -54.22 3.27
N THR A 637 -7.13 -53.85 2.08
CA THR A 637 -7.57 -54.76 1.02
C THR A 637 -7.21 -54.16 -0.34
N GLN A 638 -7.48 -54.87 -1.44
CA GLN A 638 -7.33 -54.31 -2.79
C GLN A 638 -8.18 -53.05 -3.05
N LYS A 639 -9.19 -52.78 -2.21
CA LYS A 639 -10.15 -51.70 -2.38
C LYS A 639 -10.15 -50.70 -1.23
N GLN A 640 -9.37 -50.94 -0.18
CA GLN A 640 -9.38 -50.16 1.06
C GLN A 640 -7.97 -49.82 1.50
N ALA A 641 -7.75 -48.54 1.78
CA ALA A 641 -6.45 -48.02 2.23
C ALA A 641 -6.65 -47.05 3.39
N ILE A 642 -5.74 -47.10 4.36
CA ILE A 642 -5.58 -46.03 5.36
C ILE A 642 -4.28 -45.28 5.06
N SER A 643 -4.37 -43.97 4.89
CA SER A 643 -3.21 -43.08 4.82
C SER A 643 -3.09 -42.32 6.13
N LEU A 644 -1.97 -42.50 6.81
CA LEU A 644 -1.60 -41.78 8.03
C LEU A 644 -0.56 -40.71 7.67
N ARG A 645 -0.74 -39.49 8.17
CA ARG A 645 0.22 -38.40 7.99
C ARG A 645 0.35 -37.60 9.27
N ILE A 646 1.59 -37.36 9.68
CA ILE A 646 1.96 -36.52 10.81
C ILE A 646 2.83 -35.40 10.25
N GLU A 647 2.45 -34.17 10.49
CA GLU A 647 3.20 -32.99 10.06
C GLU A 647 3.63 -32.16 11.26
N ALA A 648 4.85 -31.66 11.19
CA ALA A 648 5.41 -30.75 12.16
C ALA A 648 5.94 -29.53 11.41
N PHE A 649 5.29 -28.39 11.60
CA PHE A 649 5.71 -27.10 11.07
C PHE A 649 6.61 -26.40 12.08
N ASN A 650 7.69 -25.76 11.63
CA ASN A 650 8.70 -25.15 12.48
C ASN A 650 9.17 -26.13 13.57
N VAL A 651 9.72 -27.27 13.16
CA VAL A 651 10.08 -28.40 14.04
C VAL A 651 10.91 -27.99 15.25
N PHE A 652 11.86 -27.07 15.05
CA PHE A 652 12.73 -26.55 16.09
C PHE A 652 12.11 -25.46 16.97
N ASN A 653 10.86 -25.09 16.70
CA ASN A 653 10.13 -24.02 17.38
C ASN A 653 10.94 -22.71 17.47
N ARG A 654 11.66 -22.37 16.39
CA ARG A 654 12.47 -21.15 16.35
C ARG A 654 11.54 -19.96 16.20
N THR A 655 11.72 -18.93 17.02
CA THR A 655 11.01 -17.66 16.86
C THR A 655 11.66 -16.84 15.76
N HIS A 656 10.90 -16.46 14.74
CA HIS A 656 11.33 -15.55 13.69
C HIS A 656 10.64 -14.21 13.92
N PHE A 657 11.37 -13.21 14.41
CA PHE A 657 10.80 -11.90 14.70
C PHE A 657 10.53 -11.10 13.43
N GLY A 658 9.40 -10.39 13.40
CA GLY A 658 9.07 -9.46 12.31
C GLY A 658 9.94 -8.19 12.34
N VAL A 659 9.51 -7.18 11.58
CA VAL A 659 10.14 -5.85 11.63
C VAL A 659 9.87 -5.25 13.02
N PRO A 660 10.91 -4.74 13.72
CA PRO A 660 10.74 -4.13 15.05
C PRO A 660 10.00 -2.79 14.97
N VAL A 661 9.53 -2.29 16.12
CA VAL A 661 9.06 -0.90 16.24
C VAL A 661 10.18 0.04 15.79
N ARG A 662 9.99 0.69 14.64
CA ARG A 662 11.02 1.46 13.94
C ARG A 662 10.96 2.96 14.15
N VAL A 663 9.96 3.45 14.89
CA VAL A 663 9.83 4.87 15.23
C VAL A 663 10.65 5.14 16.48
N LEU A 664 11.64 6.03 16.37
CA LEU A 664 12.68 6.24 17.36
C LEU A 664 12.14 6.64 18.74
N GLU A 665 11.13 7.52 18.78
CA GLU A 665 10.53 8.05 20.01
C GLU A 665 9.37 7.18 20.52
N SER A 666 9.01 6.10 19.82
CA SER A 666 7.91 5.25 20.25
C SER A 666 8.28 4.35 21.44
N PRO A 667 7.36 4.13 22.39
CA PRO A 667 7.55 3.12 23.43
C PRO A 667 7.84 1.75 22.82
N GLY A 668 8.90 1.09 23.31
CA GLY A 668 9.32 -0.21 22.78
C GLY A 668 10.09 -0.15 21.47
N PHE A 669 10.65 1.02 21.09
CA PHE A 669 11.60 1.16 19.99
C PHE A 669 12.58 -0.02 19.91
N GLY A 670 12.73 -0.55 18.70
CA GLY A 670 13.58 -1.69 18.39
C GLY A 670 13.07 -3.05 18.85
N SER A 671 11.95 -3.13 19.58
CA SER A 671 11.31 -4.41 19.94
C SER A 671 10.37 -4.90 18.84
N SER A 672 10.44 -6.18 18.52
CA SER A 672 9.48 -6.84 17.65
C SER A 672 8.19 -7.17 18.41
N VAL A 673 7.05 -6.83 17.81
CA VAL A 673 5.70 -7.06 18.38
C VAL A 673 4.95 -8.21 17.71
N ASN A 674 5.51 -8.77 16.63
CA ASN A 674 4.97 -9.89 15.88
C ASN A 674 6.09 -10.86 15.45
N THR A 675 5.68 -12.04 15.00
CA THR A 675 6.57 -13.04 14.38
C THR A 675 6.27 -13.16 12.88
N ALA A 676 7.30 -13.46 12.09
CA ALA A 676 7.19 -13.70 10.66
C ALA A 676 6.57 -15.06 10.33
N LEU A 677 6.73 -16.05 11.23
CA LEU A 677 6.12 -17.37 11.14
C LEU A 677 5.42 -17.72 12.46
N SER A 678 4.49 -18.68 12.39
CA SER A 678 3.84 -19.25 13.57
C SER A 678 4.80 -20.12 14.39
N ALA A 679 4.45 -20.33 15.67
CA ALA A 679 5.11 -21.30 16.53
C ALA A 679 4.90 -22.74 16.00
N ARG A 680 5.66 -23.68 16.57
CA ARG A 680 5.58 -25.08 16.18
C ARG A 680 4.15 -25.60 16.24
N THR A 681 3.70 -26.16 15.13
CA THR A 681 2.35 -26.72 14.99
C THR A 681 2.46 -28.18 14.56
N LEU A 682 1.75 -29.06 15.25
CA LEU A 682 1.63 -30.47 14.87
C LEU A 682 0.26 -30.72 14.27
N GLN A 683 0.22 -31.39 13.12
CA GLN A 683 -1.03 -31.81 12.48
C GLN A 683 -1.01 -33.32 12.26
N PHE A 684 -2.17 -33.94 12.51
CA PHE A 684 -2.39 -35.37 12.33
C PHE A 684 -3.53 -35.54 11.36
N ALA A 685 -3.32 -36.33 10.32
CA ALA A 685 -4.32 -36.65 9.33
C ALA A 685 -4.42 -38.17 9.15
N LEU A 686 -5.67 -38.64 9.13
CA LEU A 686 -6.03 -40.00 8.76
C LEU A 686 -7.01 -39.92 7.61
N THR A 687 -6.67 -40.54 6.49
CA THR A 687 -7.57 -40.66 5.34
C THR A 687 -7.89 -42.13 5.13
N TYR A 688 -9.18 -42.47 5.09
CA TYR A 688 -9.65 -43.81 4.73
C TYR A 688 -10.23 -43.76 3.31
N SER A 689 -9.61 -44.50 2.40
CA SER A 689 -10.02 -44.57 1.00
C SER A 689 -10.71 -45.90 0.73
N PHE A 690 -11.86 -45.88 0.06
CA PHE A 690 -12.59 -47.07 -0.35
C PHE A 690 -13.18 -46.91 -1.75
N GLY A 691 -13.14 -47.96 -2.57
CA GLY A 691 -13.68 -47.96 -3.94
C GLY A 691 -14.55 -49.19 -4.25
N LYS A 692 -15.40 -49.08 -5.29
CA LYS A 692 -16.07 -50.24 -5.90
C LYS A 692 -15.06 -50.97 -6.79
N ALA A 693 -15.10 -52.31 -6.83
CA ALA A 693 -14.45 -53.04 -7.91
C ALA A 693 -15.11 -52.64 -9.23
N ASN A 694 -14.31 -52.52 -10.29
CA ASN A 694 -14.84 -52.66 -11.65
C ASN A 694 -15.53 -54.02 -11.81
#